data_AF-A0A538G7U9-F1
#
_entry.id   AF-A0A538G7U9-F1
#
_cell.length_a   1.000
_cell.length_b   1.000
_cell.length_c   1.000
_cell.angle_alpha   90.00
_cell.angle_beta   90.00
_cell.angle_gamma   90.00
#
_symmetry.space_group_name_H-M   'P 1'
#
loop_
_entity.id
_entity.type
_entity.pdbx_description
1 polymer ?
#
loop_
_entity_poly.entity_id
_entity_poly.type
_entity_poly.pdbx_seq_one_letter_code
_entity_poly.pdbx_strand_id
1 'polypeptide(L)'
;MDTDIAPSDVASTDLAPATELRVTCARDDLASALGIVARALSSRSAVQVLTGIHLQAEGGKLTVAATDMEVSLRASVGGEIAGDGAVVVPGRLLADLVRLLPDPSVALTFNEGDGVLEVISGSYASKVNVFSAEDFPRLPSLDVSLHTIDAPALLGTIDKVARAASRDESRPVLTGILVRFEGDKLTMAATDSYRLSVKETTLGESGPELDAIIPARALQELARLAAGAETVSLGVHENHVLLGVGDVWLTSRRIDGQFPNYNQLLPESFEAEVTTPRAPLLEVVRRASVMAQRNSPLRLRFAEGELSVSAQTQDVGEARESLGIEYAGEPIEIGFNPDFLRDGLEAVARDTVQLRLINPLRPVVPHHADPARGLSAGDAAAGGLAVRELTLRDFRSYAGLELELEPGVVLVSGPNGAGKTNLLEALHVGTQGFSPRARTDAQMVRFGTESGRVRVSGKRASTPFSADVVLNAASSRRATLNGSWLQAPEQLRHELQTLVFTPDRLAVVKGGPATRRAYVDRSLGRIFPSRAQLPAEYAAVIGQRNAALRRVQASLSSRDAVAPWTEGAARLGTALAEARREAVELLARAFAECSERLGLFEATLAYDGEPATSEELEQRLELDLERGTTGLGPHLHDLRLEAGGRELRSYGSQGEQRIAVLALVLAEARTLAERTGATPLVLLDDVLSELDEERRLALSELIAAGGQTVVTTTSATALPSSPAQSLLVRPGEVRVA
;
A
#
# COMPACT_ATOMS: atom_id res chain seq x y z
N MET A 1 11.88 -57.21 -35.76
CA MET A 1 11.13 -57.61 -34.54
C MET A 1 11.09 -56.35 -33.69
N ASP A 2 10.40 -55.28 -34.08
CA ASP A 2 9.02 -55.15 -34.58
C ASP A 2 8.02 -55.91 -33.73
N THR A 3 7.52 -55.21 -32.71
CA THR A 3 6.16 -55.38 -32.20
C THR A 3 5.64 -54.00 -31.81
N ASP A 4 4.89 -53.43 -32.74
CA ASP A 4 3.92 -52.35 -32.53
C ASP A 4 2.97 -52.69 -31.38
N ILE A 5 2.82 -51.76 -30.44
CA ILE A 5 1.64 -51.70 -29.57
C ILE A 5 1.00 -50.34 -29.84
N ALA A 6 -0.12 -50.38 -30.55
CA ALA A 6 -0.94 -49.24 -30.88
C ALA A 6 -1.49 -48.54 -29.62
N PRO A 7 -1.69 -47.20 -29.65
CA PRO A 7 -2.42 -46.51 -28.60
C PRO A 7 -3.92 -46.82 -28.72
N SER A 8 -4.47 -47.49 -27.71
CA SER A 8 -5.90 -47.78 -27.60
C SER A 8 -6.69 -46.54 -27.17
N ASP A 9 -7.59 -46.10 -28.05
CA ASP A 9 -8.84 -45.38 -27.81
C ASP A 9 -8.85 -44.21 -26.83
N VAL A 10 -8.48 -43.04 -27.36
CA VAL A 10 -8.99 -41.75 -26.88
C VAL A 10 -10.46 -41.66 -27.31
N ALA A 11 -11.38 -41.94 -26.40
CA ALA A 11 -12.79 -41.68 -26.61
C ALA A 11 -13.02 -40.16 -26.65
N SER A 12 -13.27 -39.66 -27.86
CA SER A 12 -13.85 -38.35 -28.12
C SER A 12 -15.19 -38.21 -27.40
N THR A 13 -15.30 -37.24 -26.49
CA THR A 13 -16.58 -36.78 -25.92
C THR A 13 -17.38 -36.02 -26.97
N ASP A 14 -18.01 -36.76 -27.88
CA ASP A 14 -19.21 -36.31 -28.60
C ASP A 14 -20.40 -37.06 -27.99
N LEU A 15 -21.01 -36.47 -26.96
CA LEU A 15 -22.26 -36.96 -26.36
C LEU A 15 -23.43 -36.61 -27.28
N ALA A 16 -24.06 -37.63 -27.87
CA ALA A 16 -25.40 -37.50 -28.42
C ALA A 16 -26.40 -37.19 -27.27
N PRO A 17 -27.39 -36.30 -27.45
CA PRO A 17 -28.34 -35.99 -26.39
C PRO A 17 -29.23 -37.21 -26.13
N ALA A 18 -29.22 -37.70 -24.89
CA ALA A 18 -30.21 -38.64 -24.41
C ALA A 18 -31.56 -37.90 -24.21
N THR A 19 -32.64 -38.49 -24.72
CA THR A 19 -33.92 -37.81 -25.04
C THR A 19 -35.03 -37.95 -23.97
N GLU A 20 -34.76 -38.64 -22.85
CA GLU A 20 -35.73 -38.88 -21.76
C GLU A 20 -35.05 -38.75 -20.39
N LEU A 21 -35.35 -37.67 -19.65
CA LEU A 21 -34.91 -37.52 -18.26
C LEU A 21 -35.89 -38.25 -17.35
N ARG A 22 -35.39 -39.19 -16.54
CA ARG A 22 -36.20 -39.92 -15.56
C ARG A 22 -35.43 -40.15 -14.26
N VAL A 23 -35.78 -39.41 -13.22
CA VAL A 23 -35.05 -39.39 -11.94
C VAL A 23 -36.00 -39.52 -10.76
N THR A 24 -35.65 -40.36 -9.79
CA THR A 24 -36.29 -40.37 -8.47
C THR A 24 -35.26 -40.02 -7.40
N CYS A 25 -35.56 -39.02 -6.56
CA CYS A 25 -34.64 -38.55 -5.51
C CYS A 25 -35.39 -38.11 -4.25
N ALA A 26 -34.63 -37.89 -3.17
CA ALA A 26 -35.17 -37.39 -1.92
C ALA A 26 -35.61 -35.91 -2.07
N ARG A 27 -36.81 -35.60 -1.59
CA ARG A 27 -37.41 -34.26 -1.67
C ARG A 27 -36.53 -33.20 -1.01
N ASP A 28 -36.02 -33.49 0.18
CA ASP A 28 -35.25 -32.54 0.97
C ASP A 28 -33.89 -32.21 0.32
N ASP A 29 -33.21 -33.21 -0.26
CA ASP A 29 -31.96 -33.02 -0.98
C ASP A 29 -32.18 -32.18 -2.24
N LEU A 30 -33.24 -32.48 -3.02
CA LEU A 30 -33.60 -31.71 -4.19
C LEU A 30 -34.01 -30.27 -3.81
N ALA A 31 -34.80 -30.08 -2.76
CA ALA A 31 -35.21 -28.76 -2.27
C ALA A 31 -34.01 -27.92 -1.82
N SER A 32 -33.04 -28.55 -1.16
CA SER A 32 -31.78 -27.92 -0.74
C SER A 32 -30.97 -27.49 -1.96
N ALA A 33 -30.73 -28.39 -2.91
CA ALA A 33 -29.95 -28.11 -4.11
C ALA A 33 -30.61 -27.03 -4.99
N LEU A 34 -31.92 -27.11 -5.21
CA LEU A 34 -32.68 -26.07 -5.94
C LEU A 34 -32.61 -24.73 -5.24
N GLY A 35 -32.75 -24.70 -3.90
CA GLY A 35 -32.62 -23.47 -3.11
C GLY A 35 -31.24 -22.84 -3.21
N ILE A 36 -30.18 -23.66 -3.29
CA ILE A 36 -28.81 -23.21 -3.48
C ILE A 36 -28.64 -22.57 -4.86
N VAL A 37 -28.94 -23.30 -5.94
CA VAL A 37 -28.66 -22.84 -7.30
C VAL A 37 -29.59 -21.70 -7.74
N ALA A 38 -30.81 -21.62 -7.19
CA ALA A 38 -31.74 -20.53 -7.48
C ALA A 38 -31.19 -19.12 -7.19
N ARG A 39 -30.12 -19.00 -6.38
CA ARG A 39 -29.42 -17.73 -6.10
C ARG A 39 -28.61 -17.18 -7.28
N ALA A 40 -28.28 -18.03 -8.25
CA ALA A 40 -27.62 -17.62 -9.50
C ALA A 40 -28.62 -17.30 -10.63
N LEU A 41 -29.93 -17.31 -10.37
CA LEU A 41 -30.93 -16.97 -11.38
C LEU A 41 -30.94 -15.47 -11.68
N SER A 42 -31.05 -15.11 -12.95
CA SER A 42 -31.15 -13.73 -13.37
C SER A 42 -32.61 -13.24 -13.35
N SER A 43 -33.00 -12.54 -12.28
CA SER A 43 -34.38 -12.08 -12.10
C SER A 43 -34.80 -10.86 -12.95
N ARG A 44 -33.87 -10.28 -13.71
CA ARG A 44 -34.08 -9.08 -14.54
C ARG A 44 -33.62 -9.26 -16.00
N SER A 45 -33.35 -10.50 -16.42
CA SER A 45 -32.81 -10.80 -17.76
C SER A 45 -33.87 -10.67 -18.85
N ALA A 46 -33.47 -10.14 -20.01
CA ALA A 46 -34.24 -10.23 -21.25
C ALA A 46 -34.22 -11.66 -21.84
N VAL A 47 -33.20 -12.46 -21.50
CA VAL A 47 -33.04 -13.86 -21.92
C VAL A 47 -33.77 -14.75 -20.91
N GLN A 48 -34.93 -15.30 -21.30
CA GLN A 48 -35.82 -16.03 -20.40
C GLN A 48 -35.21 -17.30 -19.80
N VAL A 49 -34.36 -18.01 -20.55
CA VAL A 49 -33.71 -19.25 -20.09
C VAL A 49 -32.84 -19.05 -18.83
N LEU A 50 -32.32 -17.83 -18.59
CA LEU A 50 -31.54 -17.48 -17.40
C LEU A 50 -32.40 -17.33 -16.12
N THR A 51 -33.73 -17.40 -16.25
CA THR A 51 -34.66 -17.56 -15.12
C THR A 51 -34.89 -19.03 -14.76
N GLY A 52 -34.32 -19.94 -15.56
CA GLY A 52 -34.46 -21.38 -15.41
C GLY A 52 -33.29 -22.06 -14.69
N ILE A 53 -33.58 -23.23 -14.12
CA ILE A 53 -32.59 -24.17 -13.59
C ILE A 53 -32.44 -25.31 -14.59
N HIS A 54 -31.21 -25.60 -15.00
CA HIS A 54 -30.86 -26.76 -15.80
C HIS A 54 -30.78 -28.00 -14.92
N LEU A 55 -31.49 -29.06 -15.30
CA LEU A 55 -31.47 -30.37 -14.67
C LEU A 55 -30.83 -31.34 -15.66
N GLN A 56 -29.77 -32.02 -15.26
CA GLN A 56 -29.09 -33.02 -16.09
C GLN A 56 -28.92 -34.32 -15.31
N ALA A 57 -29.51 -35.39 -15.84
CA ALA A 57 -29.39 -36.74 -15.34
C ALA A 57 -28.36 -37.49 -16.19
N GLU A 58 -27.22 -37.84 -15.60
CA GLU A 58 -26.16 -38.57 -16.29
C GLU A 58 -25.29 -39.31 -15.27
N GLY A 59 -24.82 -40.52 -15.62
CA GLY A 59 -23.83 -41.25 -14.82
C GLY A 59 -24.28 -41.54 -13.37
N GLY A 60 -25.59 -41.70 -13.15
CA GLY A 60 -26.18 -41.97 -11.83
C GLY A 60 -26.25 -40.77 -10.89
N LYS A 61 -26.03 -39.53 -11.38
CA LYS A 61 -26.19 -38.29 -10.59
C LYS A 61 -27.08 -37.26 -11.28
N LEU A 62 -27.95 -36.62 -10.52
CA LEU A 62 -28.71 -35.46 -11.01
C LEU A 62 -27.90 -34.19 -10.71
N THR A 63 -27.43 -33.52 -11.75
CA THR A 63 -26.80 -32.20 -11.63
C THR A 63 -27.84 -31.12 -11.84
N VAL A 64 -27.95 -30.21 -10.88
CA VAL A 64 -28.79 -29.01 -10.97
C VAL A 64 -27.91 -27.77 -11.11
N ALA A 65 -28.24 -26.88 -12.03
CA ALA A 65 -27.41 -25.72 -12.33
C ALA A 65 -28.21 -24.47 -12.69
N ALA A 66 -27.68 -23.30 -12.34
CA ALA A 66 -28.21 -22.00 -12.73
C ALA A 66 -27.07 -21.00 -12.98
N THR A 67 -27.32 -20.01 -13.84
CA THR A 67 -26.34 -18.98 -14.18
C THR A 67 -27.00 -17.67 -14.56
N ASP A 68 -26.32 -16.57 -14.28
CA ASP A 68 -26.64 -15.23 -14.79
C ASP A 68 -25.61 -14.72 -15.81
N MET A 69 -24.78 -15.63 -16.33
CA MET A 69 -23.64 -15.41 -17.25
C MET A 69 -22.37 -14.86 -16.58
N GLU A 70 -22.45 -14.39 -15.34
CA GLU A 70 -21.28 -13.93 -14.58
C GLU A 70 -20.92 -14.93 -13.47
N VAL A 71 -21.94 -15.43 -12.77
CA VAL A 71 -21.84 -16.44 -11.73
C VAL A 71 -22.75 -17.61 -12.07
N SER A 72 -22.24 -18.82 -11.91
CA SER A 72 -23.02 -20.04 -11.97
C SER A 72 -22.87 -20.85 -10.69
N LEU A 73 -23.96 -21.52 -10.33
CA LEU A 73 -24.01 -22.47 -9.22
C LEU A 73 -24.42 -23.83 -9.77
N ARG A 74 -23.71 -24.87 -9.34
CA ARG A 74 -23.94 -26.28 -9.67
C ARG A 74 -23.99 -27.08 -8.38
N ALA A 75 -24.93 -28.00 -8.27
CA ALA A 75 -25.00 -28.95 -7.16
C ALA A 75 -25.39 -30.33 -7.70
N SER A 76 -24.92 -31.39 -7.05
CA SER A 76 -25.33 -32.75 -7.34
C SER A 76 -26.33 -33.27 -6.31
N VAL A 77 -27.33 -33.99 -6.79
CA VAL A 77 -28.35 -34.67 -6.00
C VAL A 77 -28.25 -36.16 -6.28
N GLY A 78 -28.15 -36.97 -5.23
CA GLY A 78 -28.22 -38.42 -5.33
C GLY A 78 -29.63 -38.89 -5.64
N GLY A 79 -29.76 -39.91 -6.49
CA GLY A 79 -31.05 -40.46 -6.85
C GLY A 79 -30.93 -41.66 -7.79
N GLU A 80 -32.06 -42.32 -8.01
CA GLU A 80 -32.19 -43.37 -9.01
C GLU A 80 -32.45 -42.74 -10.38
N ILE A 81 -31.50 -42.90 -11.30
CA ILE A 81 -31.63 -42.43 -12.68
C ILE A 81 -32.02 -43.61 -13.56
N ALA A 82 -33.24 -43.54 -14.10
CA ALA A 82 -33.78 -44.54 -15.01
C ALA A 82 -33.71 -44.08 -16.48
N GLY A 83 -33.44 -42.79 -16.73
CA GLY A 83 -33.27 -42.21 -18.06
C GLY A 83 -32.35 -41.00 -17.99
N ASP A 84 -31.29 -41.02 -18.80
CA ASP A 84 -30.36 -39.91 -18.96
C ASP A 84 -30.98 -38.83 -19.85
N GLY A 85 -30.78 -37.57 -19.50
CA GLY A 85 -31.32 -36.45 -20.27
C GLY A 85 -31.15 -35.11 -19.58
N ALA A 86 -31.54 -34.04 -20.26
CA ALA A 86 -31.43 -32.68 -19.75
C ALA A 86 -32.68 -31.84 -20.04
N VAL A 87 -33.02 -30.94 -19.12
CA VAL A 87 -34.15 -30.01 -19.28
C VAL A 87 -33.91 -28.74 -18.48
N VAL A 88 -34.47 -27.61 -18.93
CA VAL A 88 -34.42 -26.36 -18.18
C VAL A 88 -35.83 -25.99 -17.74
N VAL A 89 -36.00 -25.70 -16.45
CA VAL A 89 -37.32 -25.40 -15.88
C VAL A 89 -37.35 -24.04 -15.21
N PRO A 90 -38.49 -23.33 -15.17
CA PRO A 90 -38.63 -22.09 -14.40
C PRO A 90 -38.19 -22.27 -12.95
N GLY A 91 -37.03 -21.71 -12.60
CA GLY A 91 -36.26 -22.17 -11.45
C GLY A 91 -36.95 -21.90 -10.11
N ARG A 92 -37.49 -20.69 -9.95
CA ARG A 92 -38.23 -20.31 -8.73
C ARG A 92 -39.49 -21.15 -8.54
N LEU A 93 -40.22 -21.39 -9.63
CA LEU A 93 -41.44 -22.19 -9.59
C LEU A 93 -41.14 -23.62 -9.12
N LEU A 94 -40.12 -24.27 -9.69
CA LEU A 94 -39.77 -25.62 -9.27
C LEU A 94 -39.24 -25.65 -7.83
N ALA A 95 -38.40 -24.69 -7.44
CA ALA A 95 -37.86 -24.62 -6.08
C ALA A 95 -38.98 -24.45 -5.02
N ASP A 96 -39.94 -23.55 -5.28
CA ASP A 96 -41.08 -23.34 -4.39
C ASP A 96 -42.02 -24.54 -4.37
N LEU A 97 -42.24 -25.18 -5.53
CA LEU A 97 -43.05 -26.39 -5.63
C LEU A 97 -42.46 -27.54 -4.80
N VAL A 98 -41.19 -27.89 -5.02
CA VAL A 98 -40.54 -29.04 -4.37
C VAL A 98 -40.52 -28.89 -2.85
N ARG A 99 -40.33 -27.67 -2.34
CA ARG A 99 -40.41 -27.37 -0.90
C ARG A 99 -41.76 -27.70 -0.27
N LEU A 100 -42.84 -27.60 -1.04
CA LEU A 100 -44.21 -27.82 -0.57
C LEU A 100 -44.71 -29.25 -0.79
N LEU A 101 -43.92 -30.12 -1.45
CA LEU A 101 -44.33 -31.49 -1.71
C LEU A 101 -44.49 -32.30 -0.41
N PRO A 102 -45.54 -33.12 -0.30
CA PRO A 102 -45.89 -33.80 0.94
C PRO A 102 -45.05 -35.05 1.22
N ASP A 103 -44.59 -35.74 0.18
CA ASP A 103 -43.90 -37.02 0.29
C ASP A 103 -42.37 -36.85 0.25
N PRO A 104 -41.61 -37.70 0.96
CA PRO A 104 -40.15 -37.62 1.02
C PRO A 104 -39.45 -37.97 -0.29
N SER A 105 -40.16 -38.54 -1.27
CA SER A 105 -39.64 -38.93 -2.58
C SER A 105 -40.27 -38.10 -3.69
N VAL A 106 -39.46 -37.69 -4.66
CA VAL A 106 -39.90 -36.92 -5.85
C VAL A 106 -39.40 -37.63 -7.11
N ALA A 107 -40.33 -37.91 -8.02
CA ALA A 107 -40.04 -38.40 -9.35
C ALA A 107 -40.19 -37.28 -10.38
N LEU A 108 -39.17 -37.10 -11.21
CA LEU A 108 -39.10 -36.13 -12.30
C LEU A 108 -39.03 -36.90 -13.63
N THR A 109 -39.95 -36.65 -14.55
CA THR A 109 -39.98 -37.29 -15.87
C THR A 109 -40.17 -36.25 -16.97
N PHE A 110 -39.31 -36.26 -17.98
CA PHE A 110 -39.39 -35.37 -19.14
C PHE A 110 -39.00 -36.12 -20.42
N ASN A 111 -39.82 -35.96 -21.47
CA ASN A 111 -39.49 -36.35 -22.82
C ASN A 111 -39.40 -35.09 -23.70
N GLU A 112 -38.38 -34.99 -24.56
CA GLU A 112 -38.08 -33.78 -25.33
C GLU A 112 -39.28 -33.24 -26.14
N GLY A 113 -40.12 -34.13 -26.67
CA GLY A 113 -41.30 -33.76 -27.46
C GLY A 113 -42.50 -33.22 -26.66
N ASP A 114 -42.52 -33.37 -25.34
CA ASP A 114 -43.70 -33.06 -24.52
C ASP A 114 -43.75 -31.59 -24.07
N GLY A 115 -42.60 -30.89 -24.04
CA GLY A 115 -42.50 -29.49 -23.60
C GLY A 115 -42.85 -29.24 -22.12
N VAL A 116 -43.05 -30.30 -21.33
CA VAL A 116 -43.43 -30.24 -19.92
C VAL A 116 -42.66 -31.27 -19.09
N LEU A 117 -42.16 -30.85 -17.93
CA LEU A 117 -41.61 -31.74 -16.91
C LEU A 117 -42.76 -32.21 -16.00
N GLU A 118 -42.93 -33.52 -15.88
CA GLU A 118 -43.84 -34.12 -14.91
C GLU A 118 -43.15 -34.27 -13.54
N VAL A 119 -43.82 -33.79 -12.49
CA VAL A 119 -43.36 -33.86 -11.10
C VAL A 119 -44.37 -34.66 -10.30
N ILE A 120 -43.95 -35.81 -9.75
CA ILE A 120 -44.79 -36.73 -8.97
C ILE A 120 -44.19 -36.92 -7.58
N SER A 121 -45.02 -36.87 -6.55
CA SER A 121 -44.62 -37.10 -5.16
C SER A 121 -45.82 -37.66 -4.38
N GLY A 122 -45.81 -38.97 -4.14
CA GLY A 122 -46.96 -39.72 -3.60
C GLY A 122 -48.25 -39.47 -4.40
N SER A 123 -49.27 -38.88 -3.76
CA SER A 123 -50.54 -38.55 -4.42
C SER A 123 -50.51 -37.24 -5.23
N TYR A 124 -49.43 -36.47 -5.13
CA TYR A 124 -49.27 -35.21 -5.87
C TYR A 124 -48.72 -35.47 -7.26
N ALA A 125 -49.30 -34.83 -8.28
CA ALA A 125 -48.79 -34.82 -9.65
C ALA A 125 -49.01 -33.44 -10.28
N SER A 126 -48.01 -32.94 -11.02
CA SER A 126 -48.09 -31.68 -11.75
C SER A 126 -47.26 -31.72 -13.04
N LYS A 127 -47.52 -30.77 -13.94
CA LYS A 127 -46.75 -30.56 -15.17
C LYS A 127 -46.24 -29.13 -15.21
N VAL A 128 -44.95 -28.96 -15.46
CA VAL A 128 -44.26 -27.66 -15.48
C VAL A 128 -43.73 -27.41 -16.89
N ASN A 129 -44.13 -26.30 -17.52
CA ASN A 129 -43.58 -25.91 -18.82
C ASN A 129 -42.07 -25.69 -18.73
N VAL A 130 -41.35 -26.13 -19.75
CA VAL A 130 -39.88 -26.10 -19.78
C VAL A 130 -39.37 -25.10 -20.81
N PHE A 131 -38.08 -24.77 -20.70
CA PHE A 131 -37.31 -24.10 -21.76
C PHE A 131 -36.45 -25.14 -22.49
N SER A 132 -35.97 -24.79 -23.68
CA SER A 132 -35.01 -25.64 -24.40
C SER A 132 -33.71 -25.76 -23.61
N ALA A 133 -33.21 -26.99 -23.46
CA ALA A 133 -31.91 -27.23 -22.83
C ALA A 133 -30.74 -26.71 -23.68
N GLU A 134 -30.90 -26.69 -25.00
CA GLU A 134 -29.89 -26.18 -25.94
C GLU A 134 -29.69 -24.66 -25.81
N ASP A 135 -30.72 -23.94 -25.36
CA ASP A 135 -30.64 -22.50 -25.11
C ASP A 135 -29.90 -22.16 -23.81
N PHE A 136 -29.67 -23.15 -22.93
CA PHE A 136 -28.97 -22.93 -21.68
C PHE A 136 -27.47 -22.71 -21.93
N PRO A 137 -26.85 -21.67 -21.35
CA PRO A 137 -25.43 -21.41 -21.55
C PRO A 137 -24.57 -22.58 -21.09
N ARG A 138 -23.57 -22.95 -21.90
CA ARG A 138 -22.56 -23.94 -21.50
C ARG A 138 -21.76 -23.40 -20.32
N LEU A 139 -21.71 -24.16 -19.24
CA LEU A 139 -20.95 -23.81 -18.04
C LEU A 139 -19.49 -24.29 -18.18
N PRO A 140 -18.51 -23.59 -17.57
CA PRO A 140 -17.10 -24.00 -17.63
C PRO A 140 -16.88 -25.42 -17.08
N SER A 141 -15.93 -26.17 -17.64
CA SER A 141 -15.57 -27.49 -17.10
C SER A 141 -15.05 -27.38 -15.66
N LEU A 142 -15.34 -28.40 -14.84
CA LEU A 142 -14.76 -28.55 -13.49
C LEU A 142 -13.44 -29.34 -13.51
N ASP A 143 -13.00 -29.83 -14.68
CA ASP A 143 -11.77 -30.61 -14.84
C ASP A 143 -10.54 -29.70 -14.85
N VAL A 144 -10.10 -29.34 -13.64
CA VAL A 144 -9.01 -28.39 -13.38
C VAL A 144 -8.21 -28.86 -12.16
N SER A 145 -6.96 -28.41 -12.06
CA SER A 145 -6.19 -28.63 -10.83
C SER A 145 -6.83 -27.85 -9.67
N LEU A 146 -7.08 -28.55 -8.56
CA LEU A 146 -7.75 -28.01 -7.38
C LEU A 146 -6.75 -27.81 -6.24
N HIS A 147 -6.91 -26.68 -5.54
CA HIS A 147 -6.21 -26.35 -4.31
C HIS A 147 -7.18 -26.36 -3.15
N THR A 148 -6.76 -26.92 -2.01
CA THR A 148 -7.57 -26.91 -0.79
C THR A 148 -7.21 -25.67 0.02
N ILE A 149 -8.20 -24.83 0.32
CA ILE A 149 -8.01 -23.58 1.05
C ILE A 149 -8.75 -23.67 2.39
N ASP A 150 -8.11 -23.22 3.47
CA ASP A 150 -8.74 -23.07 4.79
C ASP A 150 -9.95 -22.14 4.69
N ALA A 151 -11.15 -22.69 4.91
CA ALA A 151 -12.39 -21.94 4.75
C ALA A 151 -12.51 -20.83 5.80
N PRO A 152 -12.27 -21.06 7.12
CA PRO A 152 -12.35 -19.99 8.12
C PRO A 152 -11.49 -18.76 7.78
N ALA A 153 -10.23 -18.95 7.35
CA ALA A 153 -9.32 -17.88 6.96
C ALA A 153 -9.80 -17.15 5.70
N LEU A 154 -10.23 -17.88 4.67
CA LEU A 154 -10.77 -17.31 3.43
C LEU A 154 -12.03 -16.49 3.71
N LEU A 155 -13.00 -17.06 4.43
CA LEU A 155 -14.28 -16.41 4.75
C LEU A 155 -14.09 -15.19 5.65
N GLY A 156 -13.22 -15.30 6.65
CA GLY A 156 -12.84 -14.18 7.50
C GLY A 156 -12.10 -13.09 6.73
N THR A 157 -11.59 -13.35 5.52
CA THR A 157 -11.00 -12.33 4.64
C THR A 157 -12.06 -11.68 3.75
N ILE A 158 -12.92 -12.49 3.16
CA ILE A 158 -14.05 -12.03 2.33
C ILE A 158 -14.96 -11.08 3.12
N ASP A 159 -15.37 -11.42 4.35
CA ASP A 159 -16.27 -10.58 5.16
C ASP A 159 -15.70 -9.17 5.42
N LYS A 160 -14.37 -9.07 5.56
CA LYS A 160 -13.69 -7.80 5.85
C LYS A 160 -13.49 -6.92 4.62
N VAL A 161 -13.33 -7.53 3.45
CA VAL A 161 -12.98 -6.80 2.22
C VAL A 161 -14.20 -6.52 1.35
N ALA A 162 -15.13 -7.47 1.23
CA ALA A 162 -16.22 -7.40 0.24
C ALA A 162 -17.17 -6.21 0.43
N ARG A 163 -17.24 -5.62 1.62
CA ARG A 163 -18.09 -4.46 1.92
C ARG A 163 -17.61 -3.19 1.23
N ALA A 164 -16.32 -3.09 0.91
CA ALA A 164 -15.73 -1.92 0.26
C ALA A 164 -15.83 -1.94 -1.27
N ALA A 165 -16.33 -3.02 -1.87
CA ALA A 165 -16.54 -3.09 -3.31
C ALA A 165 -17.68 -2.16 -3.75
N SER A 166 -17.52 -1.56 -4.93
CA SER A 166 -18.52 -0.71 -5.56
C SER A 166 -19.77 -1.49 -5.97
N ARG A 167 -20.91 -0.80 -6.00
CA ARG A 167 -22.15 -1.28 -6.63
C ARG A 167 -22.45 -0.58 -7.96
N ASP A 168 -21.53 0.26 -8.41
CA ASP A 168 -21.63 1.06 -9.63
C ASP A 168 -21.10 0.25 -10.82
N GLU A 169 -22.02 -0.33 -11.59
CA GLU A 169 -21.74 -1.12 -12.79
C GLU A 169 -21.05 -0.30 -13.91
N SER A 170 -21.04 1.03 -13.84
CA SER A 170 -20.29 1.86 -14.81
C SER A 170 -18.76 1.73 -14.64
N ARG A 171 -18.30 1.20 -13.50
CA ARG A 171 -16.89 0.93 -13.18
C ARG A 171 -16.71 -0.53 -12.78
N PRO A 172 -16.78 -1.48 -13.73
CA PRO A 172 -16.78 -2.92 -13.44
C PRO A 172 -15.59 -3.39 -12.60
N VAL A 173 -14.40 -2.84 -12.82
CA VAL A 173 -13.19 -3.16 -12.04
C VAL A 173 -13.41 -2.97 -10.52
N LEU A 174 -14.19 -1.97 -10.13
CA LEU A 174 -14.44 -1.63 -8.73
C LEU A 174 -15.58 -2.45 -8.10
N THR A 175 -16.39 -3.16 -8.89
CA THR A 175 -17.41 -4.09 -8.36
C THR A 175 -16.79 -5.42 -7.92
N GLY A 176 -15.54 -5.65 -8.31
CA GLY A 176 -14.74 -6.80 -7.92
C GLY A 176 -13.85 -6.59 -6.70
N ILE A 177 -13.31 -7.70 -6.22
CA ILE A 177 -12.26 -7.79 -5.21
C ILE A 177 -11.02 -8.30 -5.91
N LEU A 178 -9.90 -7.59 -5.78
CA LEU A 178 -8.59 -8.12 -6.12
C LEU A 178 -8.29 -9.28 -5.18
N VAL A 179 -8.04 -10.46 -5.71
CA VAL A 179 -7.65 -11.66 -4.98
C VAL A 179 -6.29 -12.10 -5.50
N ARG A 180 -5.32 -12.11 -4.59
CA ARG A 180 -3.96 -12.52 -4.89
C ARG A 180 -3.47 -13.59 -3.93
N PHE A 181 -2.88 -14.64 -4.47
CA PHE A 181 -2.18 -15.68 -3.75
C PHE A 181 -0.68 -15.62 -4.06
N GLU A 182 0.14 -15.54 -3.01
CA GLU A 182 1.60 -15.58 -3.09
C GLU A 182 2.11 -16.61 -2.06
N GLY A 183 2.27 -17.87 -2.49
CA GLY A 183 2.58 -18.98 -1.58
C GLY A 183 1.43 -19.27 -0.62
N ASP A 184 1.69 -19.20 0.69
CA ASP A 184 0.69 -19.33 1.76
C ASP A 184 -0.01 -18.01 2.10
N LYS A 185 0.28 -16.92 1.40
CA LYS A 185 -0.30 -15.60 1.67
C LYS A 185 -1.46 -15.30 0.73
N LEU A 186 -2.63 -15.01 1.30
CA LEU A 186 -3.80 -14.45 0.62
C LEU A 186 -3.88 -12.95 0.87
N THR A 187 -3.90 -12.16 -0.20
CA THR A 187 -4.19 -10.72 -0.16
C THR A 187 -5.49 -10.44 -0.90
N MET A 188 -6.45 -9.81 -0.22
CA MET A 188 -7.69 -9.32 -0.82
C MET A 188 -7.81 -7.80 -0.69
N ALA A 189 -8.18 -7.11 -1.76
CA ALA A 189 -8.41 -5.66 -1.76
C ALA A 189 -9.70 -5.27 -2.51
N ALA A 190 -10.47 -4.34 -1.96
CA ALA A 190 -11.68 -3.79 -2.59
C ALA A 190 -11.81 -2.29 -2.31
N THR A 191 -12.33 -1.54 -3.28
CA THR A 191 -12.57 -0.10 -3.17
C THR A 191 -13.71 0.36 -4.07
N ASP A 192 -14.43 1.41 -3.64
CA ASP A 192 -15.48 2.09 -4.38
C ASP A 192 -15.10 3.53 -4.76
N SER A 193 -13.81 3.87 -4.70
CA SER A 193 -13.21 5.22 -4.81
C SER A 193 -13.37 6.12 -3.58
N TYR A 194 -14.19 5.75 -2.59
CA TYR A 194 -14.38 6.53 -1.36
C TYR A 194 -13.75 5.85 -0.14
N ARG A 195 -13.73 4.52 -0.14
CA ARG A 195 -13.12 3.70 0.90
C ARG A 195 -12.29 2.58 0.28
N LEU A 196 -11.35 2.08 1.06
CA LEU A 196 -10.46 0.99 0.69
C LEU A 196 -10.44 -0.01 1.85
N SER A 197 -10.55 -1.29 1.54
CA SER A 197 -10.28 -2.37 2.49
C SER A 197 -9.27 -3.32 1.89
N VAL A 198 -8.20 -3.57 2.64
CA VAL A 198 -7.13 -4.50 2.28
C VAL A 198 -6.93 -5.43 3.47
N LYS A 199 -6.91 -6.74 3.21
CA LYS A 199 -6.60 -7.74 4.22
C LYS A 199 -5.62 -8.74 3.67
N GLU A 200 -4.54 -8.94 4.42
CA GLU A 200 -3.59 -10.01 4.21
C GLU A 200 -3.89 -11.12 5.22
N THR A 201 -3.83 -12.37 4.80
CA THR A 201 -4.13 -13.52 5.64
C THR A 201 -3.20 -14.67 5.26
N THR A 202 -2.46 -15.17 6.23
CA THR A 202 -1.65 -16.38 6.09
C THR A 202 -2.56 -17.60 6.15
N LEU A 203 -2.40 -18.49 5.18
CA LEU A 203 -3.10 -19.75 5.05
C LEU A 203 -2.22 -20.89 5.61
N GLY A 204 -2.84 -22.02 5.97
CA GLY A 204 -2.10 -23.19 6.43
C GLY A 204 -1.32 -23.91 5.33
N GLU A 205 -1.74 -23.75 4.07
CA GLU A 205 -1.15 -24.36 2.88
C GLU A 205 -1.02 -23.34 1.75
N SER A 206 -0.16 -23.62 0.76
CA SER A 206 0.00 -22.75 -0.39
C SER A 206 -1.22 -22.77 -1.30
N GLY A 207 -1.69 -21.58 -1.68
CA GLY A 207 -2.77 -21.42 -2.64
C GLY A 207 -2.33 -21.59 -4.10
N PRO A 208 -3.26 -21.45 -5.06
CA PRO A 208 -2.94 -21.41 -6.49
C PRO A 208 -2.10 -20.17 -6.83
N GLU A 209 -1.39 -20.19 -7.95
CA GLU A 209 -0.88 -18.94 -8.54
C GLU A 209 -2.05 -18.16 -9.15
N LEU A 210 -2.51 -17.12 -8.45
CA LEU A 210 -3.67 -16.33 -8.85
C LEU A 210 -3.46 -14.86 -8.50
N ASP A 211 -3.62 -13.98 -9.49
CA ASP A 211 -3.73 -12.53 -9.34
C ASP A 211 -4.86 -12.05 -10.25
N ALA A 212 -6.05 -11.88 -9.68
CA ALA A 212 -7.26 -11.63 -10.47
C ALA A 212 -8.29 -10.80 -9.71
N ILE A 213 -9.18 -10.15 -10.48
CA ILE A 213 -10.34 -9.45 -9.93
C ILE A 213 -11.55 -10.39 -10.01
N ILE A 214 -12.12 -10.73 -8.87
CA ILE A 214 -13.29 -11.61 -8.76
C ILE A 214 -14.50 -10.77 -8.33
N PRO A 215 -15.66 -10.88 -8.98
CA PRO A 215 -16.88 -10.19 -8.56
C PRO A 215 -17.17 -10.33 -7.06
N ALA A 216 -17.41 -9.23 -6.37
CA ALA A 216 -17.65 -9.26 -4.93
C ALA A 216 -18.88 -10.12 -4.57
N ARG A 217 -19.91 -10.10 -5.42
CA ARG A 217 -21.10 -10.95 -5.29
C ARG A 217 -20.77 -12.44 -5.30
N ALA A 218 -19.85 -12.88 -6.15
CA ALA A 218 -19.45 -14.29 -6.22
C ALA A 218 -18.79 -14.75 -4.91
N LEU A 219 -17.88 -13.93 -4.36
CA LEU A 219 -17.22 -14.23 -3.08
C LEU A 219 -18.20 -14.17 -1.90
N GLN A 220 -19.19 -13.28 -1.94
CA GLN A 220 -20.27 -13.25 -0.93
C GLN A 220 -21.16 -14.50 -0.99
N GLU A 221 -21.48 -15.02 -2.17
CA GLU A 221 -22.20 -16.30 -2.28
C GLU A 221 -21.36 -17.47 -1.80
N LEU A 222 -20.05 -17.50 -2.11
CA LEU A 222 -19.13 -18.48 -1.54
C LEU A 222 -19.17 -18.42 0.00
N ALA A 223 -19.14 -17.23 0.60
CA ALA A 223 -19.17 -17.08 2.05
C ALA A 223 -20.45 -17.65 2.69
N ARG A 224 -21.58 -17.61 1.99
CA ARG A 224 -22.82 -18.26 2.45
C ARG A 224 -22.77 -19.78 2.27
N LEU A 225 -22.17 -20.26 1.19
CA LEU A 225 -22.05 -21.69 0.87
C LEU A 225 -21.10 -22.42 1.82
N ALA A 226 -19.96 -21.80 2.11
CA ALA A 226 -18.92 -22.36 2.96
C ALA A 226 -19.15 -22.06 4.45
N ALA A 227 -20.31 -21.53 4.84
CA ALA A 227 -20.62 -21.23 6.23
C ALA A 227 -20.58 -22.52 7.08
N GLY A 228 -19.58 -22.63 7.96
CA GLY A 228 -19.35 -23.82 8.78
C GLY A 228 -18.55 -24.93 8.09
N ALA A 229 -18.09 -24.74 6.86
CA ALA A 229 -17.14 -25.63 6.20
C ALA A 229 -15.72 -25.43 6.79
N GLU A 230 -14.92 -26.49 6.76
CA GLU A 230 -13.50 -26.44 7.14
C GLU A 230 -12.61 -26.04 5.96
N THR A 231 -12.97 -26.48 4.76
CA THR A 231 -12.16 -26.28 3.54
C THR A 231 -12.99 -25.85 2.34
N VAL A 232 -12.39 -25.09 1.43
CA VAL A 232 -12.92 -24.73 0.12
C VAL A 232 -11.96 -25.23 -0.95
N SER A 233 -12.48 -25.92 -1.97
CA SER A 233 -11.71 -26.29 -3.17
C SER A 233 -11.65 -25.10 -4.12
N LEU A 234 -10.47 -24.72 -4.59
CA LEU A 234 -10.26 -23.61 -5.51
C LEU A 234 -9.58 -24.11 -6.80
N GLY A 235 -10.24 -23.89 -7.94
CA GLY A 235 -9.69 -24.14 -9.27
C GLY A 235 -9.57 -22.86 -10.10
N VAL A 236 -8.56 -22.79 -10.95
CA VAL A 236 -8.24 -21.64 -11.81
C VAL A 236 -8.27 -22.12 -13.27
N HIS A 237 -9.16 -21.57 -14.10
CA HIS A 237 -9.27 -21.94 -15.51
C HIS A 237 -9.52 -20.74 -16.40
N GLU A 238 -8.58 -20.42 -17.28
CA GLU A 238 -8.67 -19.29 -18.23
C GLU A 238 -9.22 -18.01 -17.57
N ASN A 239 -10.44 -17.62 -17.92
CA ASN A 239 -11.14 -16.42 -17.45
C ASN A 239 -12.11 -16.69 -16.28
N HIS A 240 -12.03 -17.85 -15.64
CA HIS A 240 -12.92 -18.25 -14.56
C HIS A 240 -12.16 -18.66 -13.31
N VAL A 241 -12.85 -18.55 -12.17
CA VAL A 241 -12.45 -19.13 -10.89
C VAL A 241 -13.56 -20.08 -10.45
N LEU A 242 -13.15 -21.25 -9.99
CA LEU A 242 -14.01 -22.34 -9.55
C LEU A 242 -13.84 -22.52 -8.05
N LEU A 243 -14.95 -22.55 -7.32
CA LEU A 243 -14.97 -22.56 -5.86
C LEU A 243 -15.94 -23.65 -5.41
N GLY A 244 -15.44 -24.70 -4.77
CA GLY A 244 -16.18 -25.89 -4.38
C GLY A 244 -16.31 -26.04 -2.86
N VAL A 245 -17.50 -26.43 -2.40
CA VAL A 245 -17.79 -26.82 -1.01
C VAL A 245 -18.61 -28.10 -1.06
N GLY A 246 -17.98 -29.25 -0.74
CA GLY A 246 -18.59 -30.56 -0.94
C GLY A 246 -18.99 -30.76 -2.41
N ASP A 247 -20.26 -31.10 -2.65
CA ASP A 247 -20.82 -31.32 -3.99
C ASP A 247 -21.37 -30.03 -4.65
N VAL A 248 -21.16 -28.86 -4.04
CA VAL A 248 -21.63 -27.58 -4.57
C VAL A 248 -20.47 -26.81 -5.17
N TRP A 249 -20.63 -26.36 -6.40
CA TRP A 249 -19.64 -25.60 -7.16
C TRP A 249 -20.18 -24.23 -7.56
N LEU A 250 -19.43 -23.20 -7.23
CA LEU A 250 -19.60 -21.84 -7.71
C LEU A 250 -18.53 -21.56 -8.76
N THR A 251 -18.94 -21.14 -9.96
CA THR A 251 -18.01 -20.66 -10.98
C THR A 251 -18.29 -19.19 -11.25
N SER A 252 -17.24 -18.36 -11.25
CA SER A 252 -17.34 -16.93 -11.49
C SER A 252 -16.38 -16.52 -12.59
N ARG A 253 -16.84 -15.68 -13.51
CA ARG A 253 -15.99 -15.03 -14.49
C ARG A 253 -15.14 -13.96 -13.81
N ARG A 254 -13.87 -13.88 -14.20
CA ARG A 254 -12.96 -12.81 -13.76
C ARG A 254 -13.34 -11.49 -14.41
N ILE A 255 -13.15 -10.40 -13.70
CA ILE A 255 -13.34 -9.06 -14.23
C ILE A 255 -12.06 -8.64 -14.94
N ASP A 256 -12.18 -8.35 -16.24
CA ASP A 256 -11.07 -7.85 -17.05
C ASP A 256 -10.79 -6.39 -16.69
N GLY A 257 -9.51 -6.07 -16.43
CA GLY A 257 -9.05 -4.72 -16.13
C GLY A 257 -7.96 -4.68 -15.08
N GLN A 258 -7.44 -3.48 -14.83
CA GLN A 258 -6.39 -3.26 -13.85
C GLN A 258 -6.99 -2.69 -12.55
N PHE A 259 -6.84 -3.42 -11.45
CA PHE A 259 -7.25 -2.92 -10.13
C PHE A 259 -6.38 -1.71 -9.74
N PRO A 260 -6.95 -0.64 -9.14
CA PRO A 260 -6.17 0.53 -8.74
C PRO A 260 -4.99 0.17 -7.84
N ASN A 261 -3.86 0.86 -8.01
CA ASN A 261 -2.70 0.67 -7.14
C ASN A 261 -2.97 1.26 -5.74
N TYR A 262 -3.62 0.47 -4.90
CA TYR A 262 -4.08 0.88 -3.58
C TYR A 262 -2.93 1.21 -2.61
N ASN A 263 -1.72 0.71 -2.85
CA ASN A 263 -0.56 1.03 -2.01
C ASN A 263 -0.24 2.54 -2.03
N GLN A 264 -0.56 3.23 -3.12
CA GLN A 264 -0.40 4.69 -3.23
C GLN A 264 -1.45 5.47 -2.44
N LEU A 265 -2.54 4.81 -2.02
CA LEU A 265 -3.65 5.42 -1.30
C LEU A 265 -3.51 5.27 0.23
N LEU A 266 -2.63 4.38 0.70
CA LEU A 266 -2.37 4.16 2.11
C LEU A 266 -1.47 5.29 2.65
N PRO A 267 -1.95 6.09 3.62
CA PRO A 267 -1.11 7.12 4.21
C PRO A 267 0.04 6.50 5.02
N GLU A 268 1.24 7.03 4.83
CA GLU A 268 2.46 6.59 5.54
C GLU A 268 2.64 7.30 6.90
N SER A 269 1.91 8.39 7.15
CA SER A 269 2.00 9.20 8.38
C SER A 269 0.65 9.73 8.82
N PHE A 270 0.44 9.86 10.13
CA PHE A 270 -0.79 10.34 10.76
C PHE A 270 -0.47 11.50 11.72
N GLU A 271 -1.37 12.47 11.80
CA GLU A 271 -1.26 13.62 12.73
C GLU A 271 -1.71 13.22 14.14
N ALA A 272 -2.65 12.29 14.26
CA ALA A 272 -3.08 11.75 15.55
C ALA A 272 -3.51 10.29 15.46
N GLU A 273 -3.37 9.55 16.56
CA GLU A 273 -3.88 8.19 16.71
C GLU A 273 -4.76 8.12 17.95
N VAL A 274 -6.02 7.72 17.79
CA VAL A 274 -6.99 7.62 18.89
C VAL A 274 -7.41 6.19 19.07
N THR A 275 -7.13 5.63 20.24
CA THR A 275 -7.59 4.27 20.59
C THR A 275 -8.86 4.36 21.42
N THR A 276 -9.91 3.64 21.01
CA THR A 276 -11.21 3.63 21.72
C THR A 276 -11.87 2.26 21.65
N PRO A 277 -12.69 1.88 22.64
CA PRO A 277 -13.52 0.68 22.55
C PRO A 277 -14.43 0.70 21.32
N ARG A 278 -14.32 -0.34 20.49
CA ARG A 278 -15.03 -0.47 19.22
C ARG A 278 -16.54 -0.53 19.41
N ALA A 279 -17.03 -1.34 20.35
CA ALA A 279 -18.46 -1.55 20.54
C ALA A 279 -19.19 -0.27 21.01
N PRO A 280 -18.72 0.46 22.04
CA PRO A 280 -19.27 1.77 22.40
C PRO A 280 -19.27 2.76 21.24
N LEU A 281 -18.15 2.90 20.51
CA LEU A 281 -18.08 3.80 19.35
C LEU A 281 -19.09 3.43 18.27
N LEU A 282 -19.20 2.14 17.94
CA LEU A 282 -20.13 1.65 16.92
C LEU A 282 -21.59 1.93 17.29
N GLU A 283 -21.95 1.78 18.57
CA GLU A 283 -23.29 2.07 19.07
C GLU A 283 -23.63 3.57 19.00
N VAL A 284 -22.66 4.44 19.33
CA VAL A 284 -22.81 5.89 19.16
C VAL A 284 -23.00 6.26 17.69
N VAL A 285 -22.14 5.72 16.81
CA VAL A 285 -22.24 5.92 15.36
C VAL A 285 -23.60 5.47 14.85
N ARG A 286 -24.10 4.30 15.26
CA ARG A 286 -25.42 3.78 14.86
C ARG A 286 -26.55 4.72 15.24
N ARG A 287 -26.59 5.19 16.50
CA ARG A 287 -27.64 6.12 16.96
C ARG A 287 -27.60 7.46 16.23
N ALA A 288 -26.43 8.07 16.13
CA ALA A 288 -26.28 9.36 15.47
C ALA A 288 -26.54 9.28 13.94
N SER A 289 -26.23 8.14 13.31
CA SER A 289 -26.50 7.90 11.88
C SER A 289 -27.98 7.92 11.53
N VAL A 290 -28.90 7.62 12.46
CA VAL A 290 -30.35 7.67 12.20
C VAL A 290 -30.79 9.08 11.81
N MET A 291 -30.14 10.11 12.37
CA MET A 291 -30.42 11.51 12.07
C MET A 291 -29.69 12.01 10.80
N ALA A 292 -28.75 11.24 10.25
CA ALA A 292 -27.99 11.59 9.05
C ALA A 292 -28.74 11.20 7.77
N GLN A 293 -29.75 12.00 7.39
CA GLN A 293 -30.59 11.73 6.20
C GLN A 293 -30.11 12.51 4.97
N ARG A 294 -30.54 12.10 3.77
CA ARG A 294 -30.24 12.77 2.47
C ARG A 294 -28.74 13.03 2.24
N ASN A 295 -27.89 12.04 2.54
CA ASN A 295 -26.42 12.12 2.44
C ASN A 295 -25.76 13.15 3.38
N SER A 296 -26.44 13.57 4.45
CA SER A 296 -25.81 14.41 5.48
C SER A 296 -24.65 13.66 6.15
N PRO A 297 -23.48 14.29 6.37
CA PRO A 297 -22.34 13.61 6.98
C PRO A 297 -22.52 13.44 8.49
N LEU A 298 -21.94 12.36 9.01
CA LEU A 298 -21.70 12.18 10.43
C LEU A 298 -20.41 12.91 10.82
N ARG A 299 -20.49 13.87 11.73
CA ARG A 299 -19.33 14.65 12.19
C ARG A 299 -18.72 14.02 13.43
N LEU A 300 -17.42 13.71 13.36
CA LEU A 300 -16.60 13.28 14.49
C LEU A 300 -15.67 14.43 14.87
N ARG A 301 -15.82 14.95 16.08
CA ARG A 301 -14.96 15.99 16.64
C ARG A 301 -14.13 15.41 17.77
N PHE A 302 -12.82 15.43 17.58
CA PHE A 302 -11.81 15.03 18.55
C PHE A 302 -11.32 16.29 19.28
N ALA A 303 -11.35 16.25 20.61
CA ALA A 303 -10.83 17.28 21.50
C ALA A 303 -10.19 16.61 22.72
N GLU A 304 -9.48 17.39 23.54
CA GLU A 304 -8.79 16.86 24.73
C GLU A 304 -9.76 16.06 25.61
N GLY A 305 -9.49 14.76 25.74
CA GLY A 305 -10.31 13.83 26.54
C GLY A 305 -11.65 13.39 25.93
N GLU A 306 -12.06 13.89 24.76
CA GLU A 306 -13.44 13.73 24.27
C GLU A 306 -13.54 13.53 22.75
N LEU A 307 -14.36 12.55 22.34
CA LEU A 307 -14.85 12.37 20.97
C LEU A 307 -16.35 12.67 20.95
N SER A 308 -16.75 13.75 20.27
CA SER A 308 -18.15 14.08 20.01
C SER A 308 -18.55 13.59 18.63
N VAL A 309 -19.61 12.78 18.56
CA VAL A 309 -20.25 12.32 17.30
C VAL A 309 -21.56 13.07 17.13
N SER A 310 -21.77 13.71 15.98
CA SER A 310 -23.01 14.44 15.71
C SER A 310 -23.53 14.29 14.28
N ALA A 311 -24.84 14.43 14.12
CA ALA A 311 -25.49 14.55 12.82
C ALA A 311 -26.62 15.58 12.92
N GLN A 312 -26.87 16.31 11.84
CA GLN A 312 -27.94 17.29 11.77
C GLN A 312 -28.53 17.30 10.37
N THR A 313 -29.86 17.19 10.29
CA THR A 313 -30.61 17.36 9.05
C THR A 313 -31.82 18.28 9.29
N GLN A 314 -31.94 19.33 8.47
CA GLN A 314 -32.86 20.45 8.66
C GLN A 314 -34.33 20.05 8.91
N ASP A 315 -34.83 19.02 8.22
CA ASP A 315 -36.23 18.59 8.30
C ASP A 315 -36.45 17.40 9.26
N VAL A 316 -35.39 16.92 9.93
CA VAL A 316 -35.42 15.70 10.75
C VAL A 316 -35.08 16.00 12.21
N GLY A 317 -34.00 16.74 12.44
CA GLY A 317 -33.49 17.06 13.77
C GLY A 317 -31.98 16.92 13.89
N GLU A 318 -31.50 16.88 15.13
CA GLU A 318 -30.09 16.73 15.47
C GLU A 318 -29.87 15.61 16.50
N ALA A 319 -28.69 14.97 16.42
CA ALA A 319 -28.17 14.10 17.45
C ALA A 319 -26.72 14.49 17.76
N ARG A 320 -26.36 14.47 19.04
CA ARG A 320 -24.99 14.63 19.52
C ARG A 320 -24.77 13.73 20.72
N GLU A 321 -23.67 13.00 20.69
CA GLU A 321 -23.28 12.11 21.77
C GLU A 321 -21.74 12.11 21.89
N SER A 322 -21.25 12.08 23.13
CA SER A 322 -19.82 12.13 23.41
C SER A 322 -19.30 10.84 24.06
N LEU A 323 -18.05 10.52 23.78
CA LEU A 323 -17.28 9.38 24.30
C LEU A 323 -15.99 9.91 24.91
N GLY A 324 -15.62 9.40 26.09
CA GLY A 324 -14.30 9.65 26.66
C GLY A 324 -13.23 8.93 25.83
N ILE A 325 -12.18 9.63 25.44
CA ILE A 325 -11.03 9.08 24.69
C ILE A 325 -9.72 9.66 25.21
N GLU A 326 -8.61 8.96 24.97
CA GLU A 326 -7.26 9.49 25.18
C GLU A 326 -6.83 10.27 23.93
N TYR A 327 -6.88 11.61 24.00
CA TYR A 327 -6.48 12.51 22.93
C TYR A 327 -5.82 13.77 23.51
N ALA A 328 -4.65 14.12 22.99
CA ALA A 328 -3.83 15.24 23.47
C ALA A 328 -3.34 16.15 22.32
N GLY A 329 -4.05 16.16 21.18
CA GLY A 329 -3.74 16.99 20.01
C GLY A 329 -4.64 18.23 19.89
N GLU A 330 -4.41 19.04 18.85
CA GLU A 330 -5.32 20.14 18.50
C GLU A 330 -6.72 19.60 18.15
N PRO A 331 -7.82 20.34 18.42
CA PRO A 331 -9.15 19.86 18.07
C PRO A 331 -9.33 19.66 16.55
N ILE A 332 -9.78 18.47 16.15
CA ILE A 332 -10.01 18.13 14.74
C ILE A 332 -11.47 17.69 14.57
N GLU A 333 -12.15 18.22 13.55
CA GLU A 333 -13.50 17.79 13.17
C GLU A 333 -13.49 17.22 11.76
N ILE A 334 -14.04 16.01 11.59
CA ILE A 334 -14.05 15.27 10.33
C ILE A 334 -15.47 14.80 10.03
N GLY A 335 -15.93 15.00 8.80
CA GLY A 335 -17.20 14.50 8.30
C GLY A 335 -17.04 13.14 7.60
N PHE A 336 -17.90 12.18 7.93
CA PHE A 336 -17.92 10.85 7.33
C PHE A 336 -19.26 10.55 6.69
N ASN A 337 -19.24 9.74 5.63
CA ASN A 337 -20.44 9.00 5.26
C ASN A 337 -20.76 7.99 6.40
N PRO A 338 -21.99 8.00 6.95
CA PRO A 338 -22.35 7.15 8.09
C PRO A 338 -22.18 5.65 7.82
N ASP A 339 -22.56 5.19 6.63
CA ASP A 339 -22.47 3.78 6.25
C ASP A 339 -21.01 3.35 6.08
N PHE A 340 -20.17 4.20 5.50
CA PHE A 340 -18.74 3.87 5.32
C PHE A 340 -18.00 3.79 6.65
N LEU A 341 -18.26 4.71 7.58
CA LEU A 341 -17.67 4.66 8.91
C LEU A 341 -18.13 3.41 9.66
N ARG A 342 -19.43 3.10 9.62
CA ARG A 342 -19.98 1.90 10.26
C ARG A 342 -19.33 0.63 9.69
N ASP A 343 -19.28 0.51 8.36
CA ASP A 343 -18.69 -0.67 7.70
C ASP A 343 -17.20 -0.82 8.06
N GLY A 344 -16.45 0.30 8.14
CA GLY A 344 -15.05 0.29 8.57
C GLY A 344 -14.86 -0.14 10.03
N LEU A 345 -15.74 0.32 10.93
CA LEU A 345 -15.72 -0.09 12.34
C LEU A 345 -16.14 -1.56 12.53
N GLU A 346 -17.10 -2.06 11.75
CA GLU A 346 -17.51 -3.47 11.76
C GLU A 346 -16.44 -4.41 11.18
N ALA A 347 -15.62 -3.90 10.25
CA ALA A 347 -14.47 -4.65 9.73
C ALA A 347 -13.39 -4.90 10.81
N VAL A 348 -13.29 -4.08 11.86
CA VAL A 348 -12.33 -4.31 12.94
C VAL A 348 -12.78 -5.47 13.84
N ALA A 349 -11.99 -6.56 13.86
CA ALA A 349 -12.31 -7.77 14.64
C ALA A 349 -12.00 -7.67 16.15
N ARG A 350 -11.19 -6.69 16.57
CA ARG A 350 -10.77 -6.52 17.98
C ARG A 350 -11.80 -5.69 18.77
N ASP A 351 -11.75 -5.77 20.09
CA ASP A 351 -12.61 -4.97 20.97
C ASP A 351 -12.23 -3.49 21.02
N THR A 352 -11.01 -3.17 20.63
CA THR A 352 -10.50 -1.80 20.50
C THR A 352 -10.24 -1.47 19.03
N VAL A 353 -10.50 -0.22 18.67
CA VAL A 353 -10.19 0.36 17.35
C VAL A 353 -9.24 1.53 17.52
N GLN A 354 -8.23 1.58 16.66
CA GLN A 354 -7.35 2.74 16.54
C GLN A 354 -7.77 3.55 15.30
N LEU A 355 -8.23 4.78 15.52
CA LEU A 355 -8.52 5.76 14.47
C LEU A 355 -7.27 6.58 14.23
N ARG A 356 -6.64 6.41 13.06
CA ARG A 356 -5.48 7.22 12.67
C ARG A 356 -5.93 8.37 11.77
N LEU A 357 -5.72 9.59 12.24
CA LEU A 357 -6.21 10.84 11.69
C LEU A 357 -5.06 11.58 11.00
N ILE A 358 -5.35 12.23 9.89
CA ILE A 358 -4.43 13.17 9.23
C ILE A 358 -5.06 14.53 9.37
N ASN A 359 -5.94 14.90 8.43
CA ASN A 359 -6.70 16.15 8.50
C ASN A 359 -8.12 15.93 7.96
N PRO A 360 -9.03 16.92 8.05
CA PRO A 360 -10.43 16.76 7.66
C PRO A 360 -10.68 16.39 6.19
N LEU A 361 -9.68 16.50 5.32
CA LEU A 361 -9.77 16.24 3.88
C LEU A 361 -9.02 14.98 3.44
N ARG A 362 -8.41 14.23 4.37
CA ARG A 362 -7.59 13.05 4.08
C ARG A 362 -8.20 11.78 4.68
N PRO A 363 -7.89 10.59 4.11
CA PRO A 363 -8.44 9.32 4.60
C PRO A 363 -8.12 9.09 6.07
N VAL A 364 -9.10 8.56 6.82
CA VAL A 364 -8.90 8.04 8.17
C VAL A 364 -8.78 6.54 8.11
N VAL A 365 -7.76 5.99 8.78
CA VAL A 365 -7.48 4.54 8.76
C VAL A 365 -7.93 3.93 10.08
N PRO A 366 -9.05 3.19 10.12
CA PRO A 366 -9.37 2.32 11.24
C PRO A 366 -8.44 1.10 11.21
N HIS A 367 -7.59 0.93 12.21
CA HIS A 367 -6.64 -0.17 12.31
C HIS A 367 -6.84 -0.96 13.62
N HIS A 368 -6.37 -2.21 13.65
CA HIS A 368 -6.24 -2.98 14.88
C HIS A 368 -5.24 -2.29 15.84
N ALA A 369 -5.62 -2.15 17.12
CA ALA A 369 -4.66 -1.81 18.16
C ALA A 369 -3.78 -3.04 18.46
N ASP A 370 -2.47 -2.86 18.41
CA ASP A 370 -1.50 -3.93 18.69
C ASP A 370 -1.26 -4.05 20.21
N PRO A 371 -1.53 -5.21 20.85
CA PRO A 371 -1.39 -5.38 22.30
C PRO A 371 0.05 -5.34 22.82
N ALA A 372 1.07 -5.19 21.96
CA ALA A 372 2.47 -5.09 22.37
C ALA A 372 2.92 -3.67 22.81
N ARG A 373 2.03 -2.66 22.79
CA ARG A 373 2.33 -1.31 23.29
C ARG A 373 1.78 -1.09 24.71
N GLY A 374 2.35 -1.81 25.68
CA GLY A 374 2.22 -1.47 27.10
C GLY A 374 3.30 -0.46 27.47
N LEU A 375 2.94 0.80 27.71
CA LEU A 375 3.85 1.82 28.22
C LEU A 375 4.24 1.48 29.66
N SER A 376 5.48 1.08 29.90
CA SER A 376 6.11 1.17 31.21
C SER A 376 6.82 2.51 31.34
N ALA A 377 6.51 3.25 32.41
CA ALA A 377 7.19 4.47 32.80
C ALA A 377 8.67 4.15 33.12
N GLY A 378 9.55 4.36 32.15
CA GLY A 378 10.99 4.11 32.23
C GLY A 378 11.79 4.59 31.02
N ASP A 379 11.19 4.60 29.82
CA ASP A 379 11.91 4.88 28.56
C ASP A 379 11.72 6.33 28.03
N ALA A 380 11.76 7.33 28.91
CA ALA A 380 11.67 8.74 28.50
C ALA A 380 12.96 9.29 27.85
N ALA A 381 13.85 8.42 27.34
CA ALA A 381 15.03 8.81 26.58
C ALA A 381 15.18 7.97 25.30
N ALA A 382 15.18 8.64 24.15
CA ALA A 382 15.61 8.18 22.82
C ALA A 382 14.70 7.19 22.05
N GLY A 383 13.57 7.69 21.54
CA GLY A 383 13.02 7.16 20.29
C GLY A 383 13.90 7.61 19.12
N GLY A 384 14.52 6.71 18.37
CA GLY A 384 15.41 7.08 17.26
C GLY A 384 15.88 5.90 16.42
N LEU A 385 16.45 6.15 15.25
CA LEU A 385 17.09 5.11 14.44
C LEU A 385 18.46 4.76 15.04
N ALA A 386 18.65 3.51 15.42
CA ALA A 386 19.92 2.95 15.86
C ALA A 386 20.21 1.64 15.12
N VAL A 387 21.25 1.65 14.29
CA VAL A 387 21.81 0.44 13.67
C VAL A 387 22.64 -0.28 14.73
N ARG A 388 22.38 -1.58 14.91
CA ARG A 388 23.08 -2.45 15.87
C ARG A 388 24.03 -3.42 15.19
N GLU A 389 23.70 -3.84 13.97
CA GLU A 389 24.56 -4.76 13.22
C GLU A 389 24.71 -4.28 11.78
N LEU A 390 25.91 -4.45 11.25
CA LEU A 390 26.26 -4.26 9.85
C LEU A 390 26.95 -5.52 9.33
N THR A 391 26.41 -6.10 8.27
CA THR A 391 27.05 -7.21 7.54
C THR A 391 27.35 -6.78 6.11
N LEU A 392 28.59 -6.97 5.67
CA LEU A 392 29.04 -6.70 4.30
C LEU A 392 29.49 -8.00 3.63
N ARG A 393 29.23 -8.12 2.34
CA ARG A 393 29.90 -9.08 1.45
C ARG A 393 30.26 -8.38 0.15
N ASP A 394 31.52 -8.53 -0.28
CA ASP A 394 32.05 -7.98 -1.52
C ASP A 394 31.65 -6.52 -1.79
N PHE A 395 31.75 -5.68 -0.75
CA PHE A 395 31.41 -4.26 -0.79
C PHE A 395 32.68 -3.40 -0.70
N ARG A 396 32.97 -2.64 -1.76
CA ARG A 396 34.15 -1.77 -1.90
C ARG A 396 35.45 -2.53 -1.54
N SER A 397 36.06 -2.18 -0.41
CA SER A 397 37.30 -2.78 0.10
C SER A 397 37.07 -4.00 1.00
N TYR A 398 35.83 -4.33 1.35
CA TYR A 398 35.49 -5.42 2.26
C TYR A 398 35.06 -6.68 1.50
N ALA A 399 35.79 -7.77 1.70
CA ALA A 399 35.38 -9.10 1.22
C ALA A 399 34.20 -9.63 2.03
N GLY A 400 34.31 -9.52 3.36
CA GLY A 400 33.26 -9.81 4.33
C GLY A 400 33.51 -9.00 5.59
N LEU A 401 32.44 -8.56 6.24
CA LEU A 401 32.50 -7.88 7.55
C LEU A 401 31.22 -8.19 8.31
N GLU A 402 31.36 -8.51 9.59
CA GLU A 402 30.26 -8.51 10.56
C GLU A 402 30.68 -7.59 11.70
N LEU A 403 29.87 -6.57 11.98
CA LEU A 403 30.20 -5.51 12.91
C LEU A 403 28.98 -5.16 13.76
N GLU A 404 29.17 -5.20 15.08
CA GLU A 404 28.22 -4.67 16.05
C GLU A 404 28.50 -3.19 16.32
N LEU A 405 27.44 -2.40 16.44
CA LEU A 405 27.47 -0.96 16.65
C LEU A 405 26.72 -0.58 17.93
N GLU A 406 27.38 0.20 18.77
CA GLU A 406 26.75 0.77 19.95
C GLU A 406 25.90 2.01 19.60
N PRO A 407 24.84 2.30 20.37
CA PRO A 407 24.14 3.58 20.32
C PRO A 407 25.05 4.76 20.66
N GLY A 408 24.61 5.95 20.32
CA GLY A 408 25.36 7.18 20.59
C GLY A 408 26.51 7.37 19.59
N VAL A 409 27.62 7.94 20.07
CA VAL A 409 28.73 8.34 19.20
C VAL A 409 29.68 7.16 18.95
N VAL A 410 29.80 6.75 17.70
CA VAL A 410 30.77 5.73 17.23
C VAL A 410 31.90 6.43 16.49
N LEU A 411 33.12 6.33 17.02
CA LEU A 411 34.32 6.89 16.39
C LEU A 411 35.04 5.83 15.57
N VAL A 412 35.19 6.08 14.27
CA VAL A 412 35.86 5.20 13.31
C VAL A 412 37.20 5.81 12.91
N SER A 413 38.29 5.24 13.43
CA SER A 413 39.66 5.74 13.24
C SER A 413 40.51 4.82 12.35
N GLY A 414 41.57 5.33 11.73
CA GLY A 414 42.49 4.55 10.90
C GLY A 414 43.20 5.39 9.83
N PRO A 415 44.22 4.84 9.14
CA PRO A 415 44.98 5.59 8.14
C PRO A 415 44.12 5.97 6.91
N ASN A 416 44.59 6.93 6.13
CA ASN A 416 43.95 7.28 4.85
C ASN A 416 43.96 6.08 3.90
N GLY A 417 42.86 5.88 3.18
CA GLY A 417 42.68 4.72 2.29
C GLY A 417 42.35 3.40 2.99
N ALA A 418 42.25 3.34 4.32
CA ALA A 418 41.98 2.09 5.05
C ALA A 418 40.57 1.50 4.85
N GLY A 419 39.61 2.29 4.34
CA GLY A 419 38.22 1.86 4.15
C GLY A 419 37.19 2.54 5.06
N LYS A 420 37.60 3.51 5.90
CA LYS A 420 36.70 4.26 6.81
C LYS A 420 35.46 4.84 6.10
N THR A 421 35.67 5.54 5.00
CA THR A 421 34.57 6.10 4.21
C THR A 421 33.73 5.01 3.54
N ASN A 422 34.30 3.85 3.21
CA ASN A 422 33.53 2.73 2.68
C ASN A 422 32.60 2.14 3.76
N LEU A 423 33.00 2.15 5.03
CA LEU A 423 32.13 1.73 6.15
C LEU A 423 30.94 2.68 6.31
N LEU A 424 31.18 4.00 6.31
CA LEU A 424 30.10 5.02 6.31
C LEU A 424 29.19 4.89 5.09
N GLU A 425 29.77 4.69 3.91
CA GLU A 425 29.03 4.48 2.66
C GLU A 425 28.14 3.25 2.75
N ALA A 426 28.61 2.16 3.35
CA ALA A 426 27.81 0.96 3.54
C ALA A 426 26.62 1.20 4.46
N LEU A 427 26.79 1.91 5.58
CA LEU A 427 25.66 2.29 6.44
C LEU A 427 24.63 3.11 5.66
N HIS A 428 25.09 4.08 4.86
CA HIS A 428 24.19 4.89 4.02
C HIS A 428 23.46 4.04 2.97
N VAL A 429 24.15 3.11 2.30
CA VAL A 429 23.51 2.20 1.33
C VAL A 429 22.48 1.30 2.03
N GLY A 430 22.83 0.74 3.20
CA GLY A 430 21.94 -0.13 3.97
C GLY A 430 20.70 0.57 4.50
N THR A 431 20.78 1.88 4.80
CA THR A 431 19.64 2.64 5.33
C THR A 431 18.92 3.52 4.31
N GLN A 432 19.54 3.85 3.17
CA GLN A 432 18.94 4.73 2.15
C GLN A 432 18.74 4.04 0.81
N GLY A 433 19.36 2.87 0.59
CA GLY A 433 19.27 2.12 -0.66
C GLY A 433 20.07 2.70 -1.83
N PHE A 434 20.91 3.71 -1.60
CA PHE A 434 21.81 4.27 -2.62
C PHE A 434 23.10 4.77 -1.96
N SER A 435 24.16 4.99 -2.75
CA SER A 435 25.40 5.57 -2.24
C SER A 435 25.43 7.09 -2.40
N PRO A 436 26.00 7.84 -1.43
CA PRO A 436 26.17 9.28 -1.56
C PRO A 436 27.34 9.65 -2.49
N ARG A 437 28.14 8.68 -2.95
CA ARG A 437 29.40 8.88 -3.71
C ARG A 437 29.42 8.14 -5.05
N ALA A 438 28.87 6.92 -5.10
CA ALA A 438 28.86 6.09 -6.30
C ALA A 438 27.73 6.50 -7.25
N ARG A 439 28.03 6.56 -8.55
CA ARG A 439 27.01 6.79 -9.59
C ARG A 439 26.40 5.50 -10.11
N THR A 440 27.11 4.37 -9.97
CA THR A 440 26.68 3.06 -10.44
C THR A 440 26.96 1.98 -9.39
N ASP A 441 26.15 0.93 -9.40
CA ASP A 441 26.26 -0.18 -8.44
C ASP A 441 27.59 -0.93 -8.59
N ALA A 442 28.09 -1.07 -9.83
CA ALA A 442 29.39 -1.66 -10.13
C ALA A 442 30.57 -0.96 -9.41
N GLN A 443 30.47 0.33 -9.10
CA GLN A 443 31.51 1.03 -8.33
C GLN A 443 31.54 0.60 -6.86
N MET A 444 30.42 0.14 -6.32
CA MET A 444 30.29 -0.32 -4.93
C MET A 444 30.64 -1.80 -4.76
N VAL A 445 30.53 -2.60 -5.82
CA VAL A 445 30.91 -4.02 -5.82
C VAL A 445 32.43 -4.16 -5.82
N ARG A 446 32.96 -5.13 -5.07
CA ARG A 446 34.40 -5.38 -4.99
C ARG A 446 34.95 -5.79 -6.37
N PHE A 447 36.14 -5.29 -6.71
CA PHE A 447 36.78 -5.63 -7.99
C PHE A 447 36.92 -7.15 -8.18
N GLY A 448 36.57 -7.62 -9.38
CA GLY A 448 36.61 -9.05 -9.73
C GLY A 448 35.41 -9.86 -9.24
N THR A 449 34.38 -9.22 -8.69
CA THR A 449 33.14 -9.87 -8.24
C THR A 449 31.93 -9.33 -9.01
N GLU A 450 30.88 -10.15 -9.13
CA GLU A 450 29.68 -9.82 -9.89
C GLU A 450 28.59 -9.15 -9.03
N SER A 451 28.65 -9.36 -7.72
CA SER A 451 27.64 -8.87 -6.77
C SER A 451 28.26 -8.53 -5.43
N GLY A 452 27.56 -7.70 -4.67
CA GLY A 452 27.88 -7.36 -3.29
C GLY A 452 26.60 -7.28 -2.45
N ARG A 453 26.74 -7.27 -1.14
CA ARG A 453 25.59 -7.21 -0.22
C ARG A 453 25.90 -6.34 0.98
N VAL A 454 24.92 -5.53 1.36
CA VAL A 454 24.95 -4.71 2.56
C VAL A 454 23.69 -5.03 3.35
N ARG A 455 23.84 -5.53 4.58
CA ARG A 455 22.74 -5.76 5.50
C ARG A 455 22.94 -4.91 6.74
N VAL A 456 21.89 -4.25 7.18
CA VAL A 456 21.84 -3.52 8.45
C VAL A 456 20.65 -4.01 9.27
N SER A 457 20.83 -4.16 10.57
CA SER A 457 19.76 -4.46 11.51
C SER A 457 19.84 -3.53 12.71
N GLY A 458 18.74 -3.30 13.40
CA GLY A 458 18.72 -2.42 14.56
C GLY A 458 17.32 -2.12 15.08
N LYS A 459 17.17 -0.95 15.70
CA LYS A 459 15.90 -0.45 16.21
C LYS A 459 15.57 0.92 15.62
N ARG A 460 14.29 1.14 15.34
CA ARG A 460 13.69 2.45 15.06
C ARG A 460 12.71 2.73 16.18
N ALA A 461 13.05 3.68 17.05
CA ALA A 461 12.43 3.81 18.35
C ALA A 461 12.48 2.45 19.09
N SER A 462 11.33 1.84 19.37
CA SER A 462 11.25 0.51 19.98
C SER A 462 11.09 -0.64 18.98
N THR A 463 10.84 -0.36 17.70
CA THR A 463 10.56 -1.39 16.68
C THR A 463 11.86 -1.91 16.07
N PRO A 464 12.11 -3.23 16.05
CA PRO A 464 13.26 -3.80 15.36
C PRO A 464 13.11 -3.66 13.84
N PHE A 465 14.23 -3.53 13.13
CA PHE A 465 14.26 -3.58 11.67
C PHE A 465 15.44 -4.39 11.15
N SER A 466 15.29 -4.92 9.93
CA SER A 466 16.38 -5.51 9.15
C SER A 466 16.24 -5.10 7.69
N ALA A 467 17.24 -4.41 7.14
CA ALA A 467 17.30 -4.04 5.73
C ALA A 467 18.45 -4.77 5.05
N ASP A 468 18.20 -5.24 3.83
CA ASP A 468 19.15 -6.03 3.05
C ASP A 468 19.19 -5.53 1.62
N VAL A 469 20.34 -4.99 1.20
CA VAL A 469 20.56 -4.43 -0.13
C VAL A 469 21.56 -5.31 -0.87
N VAL A 470 21.08 -5.90 -1.97
CA VAL A 470 21.89 -6.71 -2.88
C VAL A 470 22.27 -5.86 -4.09
N LEU A 471 23.57 -5.65 -4.25
CA LEU A 471 24.18 -4.92 -5.35
C LEU A 471 24.57 -5.88 -6.45
N ASN A 472 24.40 -5.47 -7.70
CA ASN A 472 24.83 -6.24 -8.85
C ASN A 472 25.59 -5.33 -9.81
N ALA A 473 26.70 -5.82 -10.37
CA ALA A 473 27.50 -5.05 -11.31
C ALA A 473 26.83 -4.88 -12.68
N ALA A 474 25.98 -5.84 -13.07
CA ALA A 474 25.36 -5.94 -14.40
C ALA A 474 23.83 -5.70 -14.40
N SER A 475 23.17 -5.84 -13.25
CA SER A 475 21.72 -5.61 -13.11
C SER A 475 21.41 -4.51 -12.09
N SER A 476 20.13 -4.12 -12.03
CA SER A 476 19.67 -3.23 -10.95
C SER A 476 19.83 -3.90 -9.59
N ARG A 477 20.32 -3.13 -8.61
CA ARG A 477 20.27 -3.54 -7.20
C ARG A 477 18.82 -3.72 -6.72
N ARG A 478 18.65 -4.57 -5.71
CA ARG A 478 17.38 -4.85 -5.06
C ARG A 478 17.52 -4.74 -3.56
N ALA A 479 16.42 -4.47 -2.88
CA ALA A 479 16.42 -4.34 -1.43
C ALA A 479 15.20 -5.02 -0.80
N THR A 480 15.37 -5.51 0.41
CA THR A 480 14.29 -5.93 1.29
C THR A 480 14.32 -5.14 2.58
N LEU A 481 13.15 -4.92 3.18
CA LEU A 481 12.99 -4.40 4.53
C LEU A 481 12.09 -5.37 5.30
N ASN A 482 12.59 -5.88 6.43
CA ASN A 482 11.92 -6.87 7.28
C ASN A 482 11.47 -8.13 6.50
N GLY A 483 12.24 -8.54 5.49
CA GLY A 483 11.95 -9.69 4.62
C GLY A 483 11.08 -9.37 3.39
N SER A 484 10.44 -8.20 3.34
CA SER A 484 9.60 -7.79 2.21
C SER A 484 10.41 -7.10 1.12
N TRP A 485 10.19 -7.47 -0.15
CA TRP A 485 10.83 -6.83 -1.30
C TRP A 485 10.32 -5.41 -1.52
N LEU A 486 11.26 -4.48 -1.76
CA LEU A 486 10.96 -3.10 -2.12
C LEU A 486 10.85 -2.95 -3.63
N GLN A 487 9.94 -2.08 -4.08
CA GLN A 487 9.80 -1.74 -5.51
C GLN A 487 11.04 -0.98 -6.01
N ALA A 488 11.60 -0.15 -5.15
CA ALA A 488 12.87 0.54 -5.38
C ALA A 488 13.69 0.56 -4.08
N PRO A 489 15.01 0.28 -4.14
CA PRO A 489 15.89 0.37 -2.98
C PRO A 489 15.79 1.69 -2.21
N GLU A 490 15.59 2.80 -2.93
CA GLU A 490 15.47 4.14 -2.37
C GLU A 490 14.26 4.32 -1.44
N GLN A 491 13.30 3.39 -1.42
CA GLN A 491 12.20 3.38 -0.46
C GLN A 491 12.71 3.30 0.99
N LEU A 492 13.89 2.70 1.23
CA LEU A 492 14.51 2.64 2.55
C LEU A 492 14.65 4.02 3.22
N ARG A 493 14.87 5.09 2.44
CA ARG A 493 15.06 6.44 2.99
C ARG A 493 13.81 7.02 3.68
N HIS A 494 12.62 6.48 3.39
CA HIS A 494 11.36 6.87 4.01
C HIS A 494 11.20 6.21 5.39
N GLU A 495 11.76 5.01 5.53
CA GLU A 495 11.63 4.19 6.74
C GLU A 495 12.80 4.41 7.72
N LEU A 496 14.02 4.60 7.22
CA LEU A 496 15.25 4.63 8.00
C LEU A 496 15.94 5.99 7.82
N GLN A 497 15.54 7.01 8.59
CA GLN A 497 16.06 8.36 8.43
C GLN A 497 17.57 8.43 8.73
N THR A 498 18.38 8.67 7.70
CA THR A 498 19.84 8.83 7.81
C THR A 498 20.28 10.12 7.15
N LEU A 499 21.10 10.89 7.87
CA LEU A 499 21.74 12.10 7.37
C LEU A 499 23.23 11.85 7.20
N VAL A 500 23.83 12.46 6.17
CA VAL A 500 25.24 12.26 5.86
C VAL A 500 25.92 13.57 5.50
N PHE A 501 27.06 13.81 6.14
CA PHE A 501 28.04 14.80 5.74
C PHE A 501 29.17 14.11 4.97
N THR A 502 29.36 14.50 3.71
CA THR A 502 30.49 14.09 2.87
C THR A 502 31.14 15.32 2.24
N PRO A 503 32.40 15.24 1.77
CA PRO A 503 33.04 16.35 1.05
C PRO A 503 32.21 16.88 -0.14
N ASP A 504 31.49 16.01 -0.84
CA ASP A 504 30.63 16.37 -1.98
C ASP A 504 29.41 17.22 -1.57
N ARG A 505 29.00 17.19 -0.29
CA ARG A 505 27.89 18.01 0.24
C ARG A 505 28.20 19.50 0.30
N LEU A 506 29.48 19.89 0.14
CA LEU A 506 29.85 21.31 -0.05
C LEU A 506 29.12 21.95 -1.24
N ALA A 507 28.63 21.16 -2.19
CA ALA A 507 27.80 21.63 -3.29
C ALA A 507 26.48 22.30 -2.84
N VAL A 508 25.98 22.04 -1.62
CA VAL A 508 24.80 22.76 -1.09
C VAL A 508 25.11 24.26 -0.94
N VAL A 509 26.32 24.63 -0.52
CA VAL A 509 26.72 26.03 -0.41
C VAL A 509 27.33 26.54 -1.72
N LYS A 510 28.30 25.80 -2.27
CA LYS A 510 29.07 26.24 -3.46
C LYS A 510 28.31 26.11 -4.78
N GLY A 511 27.39 25.16 -4.87
CA GLY A 511 26.71 24.80 -6.10
C GLY A 511 25.68 25.83 -6.56
N GLY A 512 25.01 25.50 -7.66
CA GLY A 512 23.91 26.30 -8.17
C GLY A 512 22.60 26.11 -7.40
N PRO A 513 21.61 26.98 -7.65
CA PRO A 513 20.29 26.95 -6.99
C PRO A 513 19.59 25.57 -7.04
N ALA A 514 19.78 24.81 -8.12
CA ALA A 514 19.19 23.47 -8.26
C ALA A 514 19.66 22.50 -7.17
N THR A 515 20.93 22.58 -6.73
CA THR A 515 21.46 21.72 -5.67
C THR A 515 20.85 22.05 -4.32
N ARG A 516 20.65 23.35 -4.05
CA ARG A 516 19.99 23.84 -2.83
C ARG A 516 18.51 23.48 -2.81
N ARG A 517 17.78 23.68 -3.90
CA ARG A 517 16.39 23.22 -4.02
C ARG A 517 16.27 21.72 -3.77
N ALA A 518 17.15 20.91 -4.35
CA ALA A 518 17.16 19.48 -4.11
C ALA A 518 17.47 19.11 -2.64
N TYR A 519 18.26 19.92 -1.93
CA TYR A 519 18.44 19.78 -0.48
C TYR A 519 17.14 20.06 0.25
N VAL A 520 16.53 21.23 0.03
CA VAL A 520 15.27 21.63 0.66
C VAL A 520 14.16 20.64 0.37
N ASP A 521 14.02 20.16 -0.88
CA ASP A 521 12.99 19.18 -1.26
C ASP A 521 13.14 17.86 -0.49
N ARG A 522 14.38 17.42 -0.24
CA ARG A 522 14.64 16.22 0.58
C ARG A 522 14.38 16.47 2.05
N SER A 523 14.73 17.64 2.59
CA SER A 523 14.42 17.98 3.99
C SER A 523 12.92 18.15 4.20
N LEU A 524 12.23 18.81 3.26
CA LEU A 524 10.77 18.93 3.21
C LEU A 524 10.11 17.57 3.25
N GLY A 525 10.55 16.60 2.44
CA GLY A 525 9.97 15.26 2.45
C GLY A 525 10.17 14.49 3.76
N ARG A 526 11.21 14.81 4.54
CA ARG A 526 11.44 14.21 5.87
C ARG A 526 10.67 14.92 6.99
N ILE A 527 10.58 16.25 6.93
CA ILE A 527 9.85 17.08 7.90
C ILE A 527 8.33 16.93 7.70
N PHE A 528 7.89 16.84 6.44
CA PHE A 528 6.49 16.75 6.04
C PHE A 528 6.30 15.58 5.06
N PRO A 529 6.23 14.32 5.54
CA PRO A 529 6.06 13.14 4.69
C PRO A 529 4.86 13.26 3.73
N SER A 530 3.74 13.83 4.18
CA SER A 530 2.53 14.05 3.37
C SER A 530 2.71 15.01 2.18
N ARG A 531 3.80 15.79 2.16
CA ARG A 531 4.14 16.77 1.11
C ARG A 531 5.33 16.33 0.26
N ALA A 532 5.86 15.12 0.48
CA ALA A 532 7.08 14.64 -0.19
C ALA A 532 6.95 14.52 -1.72
N GLN A 533 5.73 14.38 -2.25
CA GLN A 533 5.47 14.27 -3.70
C GLN A 533 5.39 15.62 -4.41
N LEU A 534 5.17 16.74 -3.69
CA LEU A 534 4.98 18.07 -4.30
C LEU A 534 6.09 18.47 -5.28
N PRO A 535 7.40 18.27 -5.00
CA PRO A 535 8.45 18.63 -5.94
C PRO A 535 8.35 17.87 -7.27
N ALA A 536 7.99 16.59 -7.22
CA ALA A 536 7.88 15.74 -8.40
C ALA A 536 6.63 16.07 -9.23
N GLU A 537 5.48 16.27 -8.58
CA GLU A 537 4.22 16.68 -9.23
C GLU A 537 4.39 18.03 -9.93
N TYR A 538 4.99 19.01 -9.24
CA TYR A 538 5.27 20.32 -9.81
C TYR A 538 6.24 20.22 -11.00
N ALA A 539 7.32 19.44 -10.87
CA ALA A 539 8.27 19.22 -11.96
C ALA A 539 7.61 18.59 -13.19
N ALA A 540 6.68 17.65 -13.00
CA ALA A 540 5.92 17.03 -14.09
C ALA A 540 5.06 18.06 -14.83
N VAL A 541 4.31 18.89 -14.10
CA VAL A 541 3.47 19.94 -14.70
C VAL A 541 4.31 20.99 -15.44
N ILE A 542 5.42 21.43 -14.86
CA ILE A 542 6.36 22.34 -15.53
C ILE A 542 6.98 21.69 -16.78
N GLY A 543 7.28 20.39 -16.73
CA GLY A 543 7.72 19.61 -17.87
C GLY A 543 6.72 19.63 -19.02
N GLN A 544 5.45 19.38 -18.72
CA GLN A 544 4.35 19.42 -19.70
C GLN A 544 4.13 20.82 -20.26
N ARG A 545 4.10 21.85 -19.40
CA ARG A 545 3.99 23.26 -19.84
C ARG A 545 5.14 23.65 -20.76
N ASN A 546 6.39 23.31 -20.41
CA ASN A 546 7.57 23.59 -21.24
C ASN A 546 7.55 22.84 -22.57
N ALA A 547 7.04 21.61 -22.59
CA ALA A 547 6.85 20.87 -23.84
C ALA A 547 5.80 21.56 -24.75
N ALA A 548 4.69 22.04 -24.18
CA ALA A 548 3.69 22.81 -24.91
C ALA A 548 4.27 24.11 -25.47
N LEU A 549 5.02 24.88 -24.66
CA LEU A 549 5.69 26.12 -25.09
C LEU A 549 6.60 25.87 -26.30
N ARG A 550 7.45 24.84 -26.26
CA ARG A 550 8.35 24.51 -27.38
C ARG A 550 7.60 24.08 -28.65
N ARG A 551 6.46 23.39 -28.51
CA ARG A 551 5.64 23.02 -29.68
C ARG A 551 5.03 24.25 -30.34
N VAL A 552 4.55 25.22 -29.56
CA VAL A 552 4.02 26.49 -30.10
C VAL A 552 5.16 27.30 -30.73
N GLN A 553 6.32 27.40 -30.08
CA GLN A 553 7.52 28.04 -30.62
C GLN A 553 7.94 27.43 -31.98
N ALA A 554 7.82 26.11 -32.12
CA ALA A 554 8.08 25.39 -33.37
C ALA A 554 6.92 25.42 -34.38
N SER A 555 5.85 26.18 -34.12
CA SER A 555 4.65 26.25 -34.96
C SER A 555 3.93 24.90 -35.18
N LEU A 556 4.05 23.97 -34.21
CA LEU A 556 3.44 22.63 -34.22
C LEU A 556 2.17 22.53 -33.35
N SER A 557 1.72 23.64 -32.76
CA SER A 557 0.56 23.72 -31.88
C SER A 557 0.05 25.16 -31.77
N SER A 558 -1.21 25.35 -31.38
CA SER A 558 -1.74 26.67 -31.00
C SER A 558 -1.38 27.06 -29.57
N ARG A 559 -1.44 28.36 -29.28
CA ARG A 559 -1.24 28.96 -27.95
C ARG A 559 -2.13 28.32 -26.88
N ASP A 560 -3.37 27.98 -27.23
CA ASP A 560 -4.37 27.41 -26.31
C ASP A 560 -3.90 26.10 -25.67
N ALA A 561 -2.95 25.39 -26.29
CA ALA A 561 -2.38 24.15 -25.72
C ALA A 561 -1.57 24.38 -24.43
N VAL A 562 -1.18 25.61 -24.11
CA VAL A 562 -0.44 25.94 -22.88
C VAL A 562 -1.39 26.15 -21.69
N ALA A 563 -2.60 26.68 -21.95
CA ALA A 563 -3.54 27.10 -20.92
C ALA A 563 -3.90 26.02 -19.87
N PRO A 564 -4.14 24.74 -20.22
CA PRO A 564 -4.45 23.70 -19.23
C PRO A 564 -3.36 23.49 -18.18
N TRP A 565 -2.12 23.82 -18.50
CA TRP A 565 -0.97 23.65 -17.63
C TRP A 565 -0.68 24.88 -16.77
N THR A 566 -1.20 26.05 -17.13
CA THR A 566 -0.96 27.31 -16.40
C THR A 566 -1.58 27.27 -15.00
N GLU A 567 -2.83 26.83 -14.88
CA GLU A 567 -3.51 26.73 -13.58
C GLU A 567 -2.84 25.70 -12.65
N GLY A 568 -2.48 24.53 -13.20
CA GLY A 568 -1.76 23.50 -12.47
C GLY A 568 -0.38 23.98 -11.99
N ALA A 569 0.35 24.71 -12.85
CA ALA A 569 1.66 25.26 -12.51
C ALA A 569 1.58 26.31 -11.40
N ALA A 570 0.56 27.17 -11.43
CA ALA A 570 0.33 28.15 -10.36
C ALA A 570 -0.03 27.46 -9.04
N ARG A 571 -1.04 26.58 -9.04
CA ARG A 571 -1.53 25.91 -7.83
C ARG A 571 -0.47 25.06 -7.14
N LEU A 572 0.20 24.16 -7.88
CA LEU A 572 1.28 23.34 -7.32
C LEU A 572 2.52 24.20 -7.00
N GLY A 573 2.73 25.27 -7.77
CA GLY A 573 3.80 26.23 -7.53
C GLY A 573 3.67 26.92 -6.17
N THR A 574 2.48 27.41 -5.84
CA THR A 574 2.15 27.99 -4.53
C THR A 574 2.36 26.98 -3.40
N ALA A 575 1.76 25.79 -3.51
CA ALA A 575 1.90 24.76 -2.50
C ALA A 575 3.36 24.37 -2.24
N LEU A 576 4.18 24.24 -3.30
CA LEU A 576 5.60 23.92 -3.16
C LEU A 576 6.42 25.08 -2.58
N ALA A 577 6.15 26.33 -2.98
CA ALA A 577 6.84 27.50 -2.42
C ALA A 577 6.58 27.64 -0.92
N GLU A 578 5.31 27.53 -0.51
CA GLU A 578 4.90 27.61 0.89
C GLU A 578 5.52 26.48 1.71
N ALA A 579 5.44 25.24 1.22
CA ALA A 579 6.03 24.09 1.93
C ALA A 579 7.55 24.19 2.05
N ARG A 580 8.24 24.73 1.03
CA ARG A 580 9.69 24.99 1.10
C ARG A 580 10.02 26.09 2.10
N ARG A 581 9.25 27.17 2.11
CA ARG A 581 9.42 28.29 3.05
C ARG A 581 9.27 27.79 4.49
N GLU A 582 8.19 27.07 4.77
CA GLU A 582 7.94 26.48 6.09
C GLU A 582 9.07 25.51 6.51
N ALA A 583 9.54 24.64 5.60
CA ALA A 583 10.66 23.74 5.89
C ALA A 583 11.95 24.51 6.22
N VAL A 584 12.23 25.58 5.49
CA VAL A 584 13.42 26.42 5.70
C VAL A 584 13.32 27.20 7.01
N GLU A 585 12.16 27.75 7.36
CA GLU A 585 11.93 28.45 8.63
C GLU A 585 12.16 27.55 9.84
N LEU A 586 11.72 26.29 9.77
CA LEU A 586 11.97 25.30 10.81
C LEU A 586 13.45 24.95 10.97
N LEU A 587 14.19 24.90 9.86
CA LEU A 587 15.63 24.65 9.88
C LEU A 587 16.42 25.89 10.33
N ALA A 588 15.94 27.10 10.04
CA ALA A 588 16.69 28.34 10.21
C ALA A 588 17.12 28.59 11.66
N ARG A 589 16.24 28.33 12.63
CA ARG A 589 16.56 28.45 14.05
C ARG A 589 17.68 27.48 14.46
N ALA A 590 17.50 26.20 14.18
CA ALA A 590 18.48 25.17 14.54
C ALA A 590 19.82 25.38 13.81
N PHE A 591 19.77 25.89 12.56
CA PHE A 591 20.94 26.24 11.77
C PHE A 591 21.73 27.38 12.39
N ALA A 592 21.06 28.46 12.82
CA ALA A 592 21.72 29.58 13.50
C ALA A 592 22.40 29.11 14.81
N GLU A 593 21.68 28.37 15.65
CA GLU A 593 22.20 27.85 16.92
C GLU A 593 23.40 26.90 16.71
N CYS A 594 23.33 25.98 15.75
CA CYS A 594 24.44 25.07 15.44
C CYS A 594 25.64 25.80 14.83
N SER A 595 25.39 26.79 13.96
CA SER A 595 26.44 27.59 13.32
C SER A 595 27.21 28.42 14.34
N GLU A 596 26.50 29.09 15.24
CA GLU A 596 27.12 29.91 16.29
C GLU A 596 28.01 29.07 17.21
N ARG A 597 27.54 27.89 17.65
CA ARG A 597 28.35 26.95 18.45
C ARG A 597 29.59 26.44 17.71
N LEU A 598 29.54 26.32 16.39
CA LEU A 598 30.68 25.93 15.55
C LEU A 598 31.56 27.13 15.13
N GLY A 599 31.31 28.32 15.67
CA GLY A 599 32.09 29.53 15.41
C GLY A 599 31.79 30.21 14.07
N LEU A 600 30.59 30.02 13.53
CA LEU A 600 30.05 30.74 12.38
C LEU A 600 28.93 31.68 12.85
N PHE A 601 29.32 32.90 13.24
CA PHE A 601 28.44 33.88 13.85
C PHE A 601 27.48 34.54 12.85
N GLU A 602 26.32 34.97 13.35
CA GLU A 602 25.26 35.64 12.58
C GLU A 602 24.84 34.86 11.33
N ALA A 603 24.84 33.53 11.41
CA ALA A 603 24.46 32.66 10.32
C ALA A 603 22.94 32.66 10.10
N THR A 604 22.50 32.88 8.87
CA THR A 604 21.07 32.87 8.50
C THR A 604 20.79 31.92 7.34
N LEU A 605 19.57 31.39 7.34
CA LEU A 605 19.04 30.50 6.31
C LEU A 605 17.67 31.03 5.89
N ALA A 606 17.51 31.37 4.62
CA ALA A 606 16.26 31.95 4.11
C ALA A 606 15.88 31.39 2.73
N TYR A 607 14.58 31.17 2.54
CA TYR A 607 14.03 30.81 1.23
C TYR A 607 13.75 32.08 0.41
N ASP A 608 14.24 32.12 -0.82
CA ASP A 608 14.18 33.30 -1.68
C ASP A 608 13.34 33.02 -2.94
N GLY A 609 12.13 33.55 -2.96
CA GLY A 609 11.23 33.54 -4.11
C GLY A 609 9.75 33.51 -3.73
N GLU A 610 8.93 34.08 -4.60
CA GLU A 610 7.47 34.14 -4.43
C GLU A 610 6.76 33.27 -5.48
N PRO A 611 5.71 32.52 -5.11
CA PRO A 611 4.96 31.73 -6.08
C PRO A 611 4.28 32.63 -7.11
N ALA A 612 4.15 32.13 -8.34
CA ALA A 612 3.48 32.85 -9.41
C ALA A 612 2.01 32.44 -9.50
N THR A 613 1.13 33.42 -9.62
CA THR A 613 -0.30 33.24 -9.92
C THR A 613 -0.52 32.83 -11.37
N SER A 614 -1.69 32.27 -11.67
CA SER A 614 -2.08 31.96 -13.05
C SER A 614 -2.10 33.21 -13.93
N GLU A 615 -2.49 34.35 -13.38
CA GLU A 615 -2.53 35.63 -14.09
C GLU A 615 -1.12 36.10 -14.46
N GLU A 616 -0.16 36.05 -13.54
CA GLU A 616 1.24 36.44 -13.82
C GLU A 616 1.90 35.52 -14.85
N LEU A 617 1.58 34.22 -14.82
CA LEU A 617 2.04 33.26 -15.82
C LEU A 617 1.45 33.54 -17.22
N GLU A 618 0.20 33.99 -17.29
CA GLU A 618 -0.46 34.36 -18.55
C GLU A 618 0.07 35.70 -19.10
N GLN A 619 0.28 36.69 -18.23
CA GLN A 619 0.88 37.98 -18.60
C GLN A 619 2.30 37.82 -19.18
N ARG A 620 3.03 36.77 -18.77
CA ARG A 620 4.38 36.45 -19.25
C ARG A 620 4.40 35.47 -20.43
N LEU A 621 3.25 34.99 -20.90
CA LEU A 621 3.19 33.89 -21.85
C LEU A 621 3.98 34.16 -23.14
N GLU A 622 3.96 35.38 -23.68
CA GLU A 622 4.72 35.74 -24.88
C GLU A 622 6.23 35.51 -24.70
N LEU A 623 6.80 35.95 -23.57
CA LEU A 623 8.22 35.76 -23.28
C LEU A 623 8.58 34.29 -23.04
N ASP A 624 7.67 33.54 -22.40
CA ASP A 624 7.84 32.10 -22.16
C ASP A 624 7.78 31.31 -23.48
N LEU A 625 6.96 31.74 -24.45
CA LEU A 625 6.88 31.17 -25.80
C LEU A 625 8.17 31.41 -26.58
N GLU A 626 8.71 32.64 -26.55
CA GLU A 626 9.99 32.97 -27.17
C GLU A 626 11.15 32.13 -26.61
N ARG A 627 11.11 31.78 -25.31
CA ARG A 627 12.15 31.02 -24.62
C ARG A 627 11.93 29.51 -24.62
N GLY A 628 10.72 29.04 -24.96
CA GLY A 628 10.34 27.62 -24.86
C GLY A 628 10.41 27.06 -23.43
N THR A 629 10.39 27.92 -22.41
CA THR A 629 10.54 27.55 -21.00
C THR A 629 9.74 28.49 -20.10
N THR A 630 9.20 27.95 -19.02
CA THR A 630 8.47 28.71 -18.00
C THR A 630 9.42 29.62 -17.25
N GLY A 631 9.12 30.92 -17.21
CA GLY A 631 10.00 31.94 -16.66
C GLY A 631 9.72 32.36 -15.22
N LEU A 632 8.73 31.77 -14.54
CA LEU A 632 8.34 32.08 -13.16
C LEU A 632 7.98 30.83 -12.35
N GLY A 633 8.24 30.88 -11.04
CA GLY A 633 7.80 29.89 -10.06
C GLY A 633 8.93 29.12 -9.35
N PRO A 634 8.59 28.18 -8.44
CA PRO A 634 9.54 27.52 -7.54
C PRO A 634 10.75 26.83 -8.17
N HIS A 635 10.71 26.48 -9.45
CA HIS A 635 11.88 25.91 -10.13
C HIS A 635 13.02 26.93 -10.36
N LEU A 636 12.75 28.23 -10.16
CA LEU A 636 13.72 29.32 -10.27
C LEU A 636 14.13 29.91 -8.91
N HIS A 637 13.38 29.62 -7.84
CA HIS A 637 13.66 30.12 -6.49
C HIS A 637 14.97 29.55 -5.93
N ASP A 638 15.51 30.19 -4.89
CA ASP A 638 16.77 29.80 -4.28
C ASP A 638 16.71 29.74 -2.74
N LEU A 639 17.79 29.28 -2.14
CA LEU A 639 18.04 29.27 -0.71
C LEU A 639 19.28 30.14 -0.44
N ARG A 640 19.13 31.15 0.40
CA ARG A 640 20.22 32.04 0.81
C ARG A 640 20.81 31.53 2.12
N LEU A 641 22.15 31.39 2.13
CA LEU A 641 22.94 31.10 3.31
C LEU A 641 23.94 32.22 3.51
N GLU A 642 23.82 32.92 4.63
CA GLU A 642 24.65 34.07 4.95
C GLU A 642 25.29 33.89 6.33
N ALA A 643 26.42 34.55 6.57
CA ALA A 643 27.02 34.68 7.90
C ALA A 643 27.72 36.03 8.01
N GLY A 644 27.53 36.78 9.10
CA GLY A 644 28.05 38.13 9.22
C GLY A 644 27.53 39.08 8.13
N GLY A 645 26.28 38.90 7.68
CA GLY A 645 25.63 39.70 6.64
C GLY A 645 26.17 39.51 5.21
N ARG A 646 26.97 38.46 4.95
CA ARG A 646 27.51 38.15 3.61
C ARG A 646 27.12 36.76 3.14
N GLU A 647 26.88 36.63 1.83
CA GLU A 647 26.55 35.35 1.18
C GLU A 647 27.74 34.38 1.24
N LEU A 648 27.55 33.21 1.87
CA LEU A 648 28.62 32.23 2.09
C LEU A 648 29.15 31.61 0.80
N ARG A 649 28.31 31.51 -0.24
CA ARG A 649 28.72 30.99 -1.55
C ARG A 649 29.81 31.86 -2.19
N SER A 650 29.61 33.17 -2.15
CA SER A 650 30.44 34.14 -2.87
C SER A 650 31.60 34.65 -2.02
N TYR A 651 31.40 34.81 -0.71
CA TYR A 651 32.35 35.49 0.18
C TYR A 651 32.85 34.63 1.36
N GLY A 652 32.28 33.45 1.57
CA GLY A 652 32.69 32.54 2.64
C GLY A 652 34.00 31.84 2.32
N SER A 653 34.88 31.72 3.30
CA SER A 653 36.07 30.88 3.21
C SER A 653 35.71 29.39 3.09
N GLN A 654 36.65 28.56 2.67
CA GLN A 654 36.44 27.10 2.57
C GLN A 654 36.02 26.49 3.92
N GLY A 655 36.62 26.94 5.02
CA GLY A 655 36.28 26.51 6.37
C GLY A 655 34.86 26.92 6.77
N GLU A 656 34.47 28.18 6.52
CA GLU A 656 33.12 28.68 6.81
C GLU A 656 32.04 27.94 6.01
N GLN A 657 32.29 27.68 4.72
CA GLN A 657 31.36 26.91 3.88
C GLN A 657 31.18 25.48 4.40
N ARG A 658 32.26 24.85 4.91
CA ARG A 658 32.21 23.50 5.48
C ARG A 658 31.45 23.48 6.81
N ILE A 659 31.74 24.45 7.68
CA ILE A 659 31.03 24.64 8.96
C ILE A 659 29.54 24.85 8.70
N ALA A 660 29.17 25.67 7.71
CA ALA A 660 27.77 25.89 7.34
C ALA A 660 27.07 24.59 6.91
N VAL A 661 27.70 23.75 6.08
CA VAL A 661 27.10 22.45 5.70
C VAL A 661 26.98 21.51 6.90
N LEU A 662 28.00 21.48 7.78
CA LEU A 662 27.95 20.67 9.00
C LEU A 662 26.83 21.13 9.93
N ALA A 663 26.74 22.45 10.18
CA ALA A 663 25.68 23.05 10.96
C ALA A 663 24.29 22.77 10.38
N LEU A 664 24.16 22.77 9.05
CA LEU A 664 22.90 22.47 8.37
C LEU A 664 22.48 21.00 8.52
N VAL A 665 23.43 20.05 8.47
CA VAL A 665 23.15 18.62 8.72
C VAL A 665 22.73 18.40 10.18
N LEU A 666 23.42 19.03 11.14
CA LEU A 666 23.08 18.93 12.56
C LEU A 666 21.74 19.61 12.88
N ALA A 667 21.46 20.75 12.23
CA ALA A 667 20.19 21.43 12.32
C ALA A 667 19.05 20.56 11.79
N GLU A 668 19.22 19.94 10.62
CA GLU A 668 18.24 18.99 10.09
C GLU A 668 18.01 17.81 11.05
N ALA A 669 19.08 17.25 11.64
CA ALA A 669 18.96 16.16 12.61
C ALA A 669 18.11 16.56 13.82
N ARG A 670 18.37 17.76 14.36
CA ARG A 670 17.65 18.30 15.51
C ARG A 670 16.20 18.66 15.18
N THR A 671 15.96 19.33 14.05
CA THR A 671 14.60 19.64 13.59
C THR A 671 13.79 18.36 13.38
N LEU A 672 14.39 17.29 12.84
CA LEU A 672 13.70 16.00 12.72
C LEU A 672 13.38 15.38 14.08
N ALA A 673 14.31 15.41 15.03
CA ALA A 673 14.06 14.91 16.38
C ALA A 673 12.93 15.69 17.08
N GLU A 674 12.94 17.02 16.98
CA GLU A 674 11.91 17.89 17.56
C GLU A 674 10.53 17.68 16.92
N ARG A 675 10.48 17.45 15.60
CA ARG A 675 9.22 17.35 14.85
C ARG A 675 8.62 15.96 14.81
N THR A 676 9.45 14.93 14.79
CA THR A 676 9.01 13.54 14.62
C THR A 676 9.10 12.73 15.91
N GLY A 677 9.75 13.28 16.96
CA GLY A 677 10.07 12.54 18.18
C GLY A 677 11.13 11.45 17.98
N ALA A 678 11.71 11.34 16.78
CA ALA A 678 12.68 10.33 16.41
C ALA A 678 14.00 10.95 15.93
N THR A 679 15.12 10.57 16.56
CA THR A 679 16.44 11.01 16.10
C THR A 679 16.90 10.21 14.87
N PRO A 680 17.39 10.84 13.80
CA PRO A 680 17.99 10.12 12.67
C PRO A 680 19.38 9.58 12.99
N LEU A 681 19.84 8.62 12.19
CA LEU A 681 21.26 8.23 12.17
C LEU A 681 22.08 9.32 11.47
N VAL A 682 23.15 9.80 12.09
CA VAL A 682 24.03 10.82 11.52
C VAL A 682 25.38 10.22 11.15
N LEU A 683 25.81 10.44 9.91
CA LEU A 683 27.03 9.89 9.33
C LEU A 683 27.98 11.04 8.96
N LEU A 684 29.11 11.17 9.64
CA LEU A 684 30.05 12.29 9.47
C LEU A 684 31.39 11.80 8.91
N ASP A 685 31.67 12.11 7.64
CA ASP A 685 32.90 11.69 6.97
C ASP A 685 34.03 12.72 7.08
N ASP A 686 35.11 12.36 7.78
CA ASP A 686 36.33 13.15 7.98
C ASP A 686 36.09 14.63 8.33
N VAL A 687 35.18 14.87 9.27
CA VAL A 687 34.82 16.24 9.72
C VAL A 687 35.85 16.82 10.68
N LEU A 688 36.57 15.98 11.43
CA LEU A 688 37.44 16.42 12.53
C LEU A 688 38.81 16.94 12.08
N SER A 689 39.29 16.52 10.91
CA SER A 689 40.63 16.84 10.39
C SER A 689 40.82 18.34 10.12
N GLU A 690 39.74 19.07 9.85
CA GLU A 690 39.76 20.48 9.48
C GLU A 690 39.24 21.42 10.58
N LEU A 691 38.82 20.88 11.72
CA LEU A 691 38.36 21.66 12.87
C LEU A 691 39.50 21.87 13.86
N ASP A 692 39.59 23.08 14.41
CA ASP A 692 40.39 23.41 15.59
C ASP A 692 39.81 22.77 16.86
N GLU A 693 40.55 22.88 17.97
CA GLU A 693 40.19 22.21 19.23
C GLU A 693 38.85 22.68 19.81
N GLU A 694 38.59 23.98 19.77
CA GLU A 694 37.34 24.59 20.26
C GLU A 694 36.13 24.06 19.45
N ARG A 695 36.24 24.03 18.12
CA ARG A 695 35.19 23.50 17.25
C ARG A 695 35.00 21.99 17.37
N ARG A 696 36.06 21.22 17.62
CA ARG A 696 35.96 19.78 17.90
C ARG A 696 35.18 19.53 19.19
N LEU A 697 35.41 20.33 20.23
CA LEU A 697 34.66 20.26 21.47
C LEU A 697 33.17 20.58 21.23
N ALA A 698 32.88 21.69 20.53
CA ALA A 698 31.51 22.07 20.20
C ALA A 698 30.78 21.00 19.38
N LEU A 699 31.43 20.44 18.36
CA LEU A 699 30.88 19.32 17.58
C LEU A 699 30.60 18.11 18.47
N SER A 700 31.54 17.77 19.35
CA SER A 700 31.42 16.64 20.27
C SER A 700 30.20 16.77 21.17
N GLU A 701 29.92 17.95 21.70
CA GLU A 701 28.74 18.22 22.51
C GLU A 701 27.44 18.16 21.69
N LEU A 702 27.46 18.70 20.46
CA LEU A 702 26.30 18.69 19.56
C LEU A 702 25.87 17.27 19.19
N ILE A 703 26.83 16.38 18.89
CA ILE A 703 26.51 15.00 18.50
C ILE A 703 26.19 14.11 19.72
N ALA A 704 26.76 14.39 20.88
CA ALA A 704 26.48 13.64 22.11
C ALA A 704 25.04 13.84 22.61
N ALA A 705 24.45 15.00 22.34
CA ALA A 705 23.05 15.29 22.65
C ALA A 705 22.04 14.68 21.64
N GLY A 706 22.54 14.12 20.53
CA GLY A 706 21.72 13.59 19.44
C GLY A 706 21.50 12.08 19.48
N GLY A 707 21.03 11.53 18.35
CA GLY A 707 20.91 10.10 18.14
C GLY A 707 22.24 9.41 17.85
N GLN A 708 22.19 8.17 17.36
CA GLN A 708 23.41 7.47 16.95
C GLN A 708 24.15 8.26 15.86
N THR A 709 25.44 8.50 16.08
CA THR A 709 26.29 9.27 15.17
C THR A 709 27.58 8.50 14.90
N VAL A 710 27.88 8.23 13.63
CA VAL A 710 29.13 7.56 13.22
C VAL A 710 30.06 8.59 12.59
N VAL A 711 31.25 8.77 13.18
CA VAL A 711 32.23 9.78 12.76
C VAL A 711 33.50 9.10 12.29
N THR A 712 34.00 9.42 11.10
CA THR A 712 35.31 8.95 10.64
C THR A 712 36.41 9.98 10.87
N THR A 713 37.61 9.50 11.18
CA THR A 713 38.80 10.34 11.43
C THR A 713 40.09 9.57 11.20
N THR A 714 41.21 10.27 11.10
CA THR A 714 42.55 9.66 11.04
C THR A 714 43.15 9.35 12.41
N SER A 715 42.65 9.96 13.49
CA SER A 715 43.19 9.80 14.84
C SER A 715 42.12 9.34 15.84
N ALA A 716 42.45 8.33 16.65
CA ALA A 716 41.59 7.83 17.72
C ALA A 716 41.34 8.86 18.85
N THR A 717 42.20 9.88 18.96
CA THR A 717 42.08 10.95 19.98
C THR A 717 41.50 12.25 19.41
N ALA A 718 40.85 12.19 18.23
CA ALA A 718 40.35 13.38 17.56
C ALA A 718 39.08 13.97 18.20
N LEU A 719 38.29 13.15 18.93
CA LEU A 719 37.16 13.60 19.72
C LEU A 719 37.60 13.92 21.15
N PRO A 720 37.29 15.11 21.70
CA PRO A 720 37.62 15.45 23.08
C PRO A 720 36.83 14.64 24.12
N SER A 721 35.59 14.24 23.82
CA SER A 721 34.79 13.38 24.69
C SER A 721 34.99 11.90 24.36
N SER A 722 34.74 11.03 25.34
CA SER A 722 34.79 9.58 25.13
C SER A 722 33.61 9.13 24.26
N PRO A 723 33.84 8.53 23.09
CA PRO A 723 32.76 7.96 22.27
C PRO A 723 32.16 6.75 22.98
N ALA A 724 30.91 6.42 22.64
CA ALA A 724 30.26 5.20 23.11
C ALA A 724 30.95 3.93 22.58
N GLN A 725 31.55 4.03 21.38
CA GLN A 725 32.35 2.96 20.79
C GLN A 725 33.48 3.54 19.94
N SER A 726 34.66 2.94 20.05
CA SER A 726 35.82 3.24 19.20
C SER A 726 36.12 2.05 18.29
N LEU A 727 36.21 2.30 16.99
CA LEU A 727 36.52 1.31 15.98
C LEU A 727 37.83 1.70 15.26
N LEU A 728 38.72 0.72 15.09
CA LEU A 728 39.95 0.85 14.31
C LEU A 728 39.79 0.11 12.98
N VAL A 729 39.90 0.86 11.88
CA VAL A 729 39.80 0.34 10.51
C VAL A 729 41.18 0.12 9.91
N ARG A 730 41.40 -1.08 9.39
CA ARG A 730 42.53 -1.47 8.55
C ARG A 730 41.99 -1.97 7.20
N PRO A 731 42.82 -2.03 6.13
CA PRO A 731 42.36 -2.56 4.85
C PRO A 731 41.67 -3.92 5.00
N GLY A 732 40.36 -3.95 4.75
CA GLY A 732 39.52 -5.15 4.81
C GLY A 732 39.05 -5.59 6.21
N GLU A 733 39.45 -4.92 7.30
CA GLU A 733 39.11 -5.32 8.68
C GLU A 733 38.65 -4.12 9.53
N VAL A 734 37.75 -4.37 10.47
CA VAL A 734 37.35 -3.43 11.53
C VAL A 734 37.47 -4.14 12.87
N ARG A 735 38.09 -3.49 13.86
CA ARG A 735 38.21 -4.02 15.24
C ARG A 735 37.73 -2.98 16.23
N VAL A 736 37.12 -3.43 17.33
CA VAL A 736 36.87 -2.56 18.50
C VAL A 736 38.22 -2.21 19.12
N ALA A 737 38.45 -0.91 19.36
CA ALA A 737 39.72 -0.36 19.80
C ALA A 737 39.89 -0.39 21.32
#